data_AF-A0A4Q7NIV3-F1
#
_entry.id   AF-A0A4Q7NIV3-F1
#
_cell.length_a   1.000
_cell.length_b   1.000
_cell.length_c   1.000
_cell.angle_alpha   90.00
_cell.angle_beta   90.00
_cell.angle_gamma   90.00
#
_symmetry.space_group_name_H-M   'P 1'
#
loop_
_entity.id
_entity.type
_entity.pdbx_description
1 polymer ?
#
loop_
_entity_poly.entity_id
_entity_poly.type
_entity_poly.pdbx_seq_one_letter_code
_entity_poly.pdbx_strand_id
1 'polypeptide(L)'
;MKKTLLVALVTAAFLTACDGGGDGSGQPGTDRPDGEGPTASPLTSIDENLLITRAEAQEWLTEKDSYDPTYAGSETWKHYLASLETKLRSYGVVDIIQYAFGYDRWYTTEWPDKSGWSLLSDGVQVDVASYAINSGDTGVSGVTAPMVLYDMNLPAAQRPTKESLAGKIVVFKQQLYSSVASGSVGGYSSPSLGDYEFRSDEETFPAPGEKMPVEKDADYRNRQQLNNAAALGINVCQAGGAVAAVWVLDMSPLAAQGARQHSTPRIYDCPGVLVDRVAGAKVLADAAAGKMATVKLEGEIEKDSRTYQLVGFLPGRAYGTEKDQRVLLSTHTDGMSNVEDNGGLGIAAVIQYMSRVPQAQRPRTIMFFLDNRHFVPGAETGVPYDYFDDFEHAADKVVGGVALEHFGGMQFAENGNEYKATGLPAHTYAFTYPNPLAIEKAIQAVNDAGLRRGIVTAPTGNGYSGLYSKPGVHGLSQGFWFGGNFMSPLAENGHLPGWHVSGDWPSAGYQHWGPATGVRVDPEYFRINVKTALRLVQTLMTDDLTALAPDWGIVRANIDAFTDADFVAAGGAAAAKTTMLRSFDAIFANTKAGKYDLAAKDLPALRQQLANSVKAAAGKNALAALDAVIKLVGQGPNLPPA
;
A
#
# COMPACT_ATOMS: atom_id res chain seq x y z
N MET A 1 -4.51 -16.73 53.97
CA MET A 1 -3.59 -16.91 55.11
C MET A 1 -2.18 -17.14 54.58
N LYS A 2 -1.23 -16.25 54.94
CA LYS A 2 0.27 -16.35 55.00
C LYS A 2 1.01 -17.16 53.90
N LYS A 3 1.75 -16.48 53.00
CA LYS A 3 3.23 -16.25 52.99
C LYS A 3 4.05 -17.57 52.93
N THR A 4 5.06 -17.74 52.06
CA THR A 4 6.36 -17.04 52.14
C THR A 4 7.22 -17.20 50.88
N LEU A 5 8.00 -16.14 50.63
CA LEU A 5 9.07 -15.87 49.67
C LEU A 5 10.37 -16.67 49.98
N LEU A 6 11.23 -16.94 48.98
CA LEU A 6 12.68 -17.06 49.26
C LEU A 6 13.52 -16.46 48.11
N VAL A 7 14.40 -15.56 48.53
CA VAL A 7 15.42 -14.82 47.77
C VAL A 7 16.76 -15.58 47.93
N ALA A 8 17.58 -15.63 46.88
CA ALA A 8 18.97 -16.07 46.97
C ALA A 8 19.92 -14.88 46.77
N LEU A 9 20.77 -14.65 47.77
CA LEU A 9 21.75 -13.58 47.85
C LEU A 9 23.16 -14.12 47.56
N VAL A 10 23.97 -13.25 46.96
CA VAL A 10 25.39 -13.39 46.59
C VAL A 10 26.28 -13.48 47.83
N THR A 11 27.36 -14.29 47.75
CA THR A 11 28.51 -14.21 48.67
C THR A 11 29.80 -14.05 47.89
N ALA A 12 30.54 -12.99 48.21
CA ALA A 12 31.90 -12.72 47.78
C ALA A 12 32.91 -13.41 48.71
N ALA A 13 34.09 -13.76 48.17
CA ALA A 13 35.26 -14.13 48.96
C ALA A 13 36.49 -13.37 48.45
N PHE A 14 37.12 -12.62 49.35
CA PHE A 14 38.45 -12.05 49.23
C PHE A 14 39.48 -13.06 49.75
N LEU A 15 40.66 -13.13 49.10
CA LEU A 15 41.89 -13.62 49.72
C LEU A 15 43.09 -12.89 49.07
N THR A 16 43.90 -12.29 49.93
CA THR A 16 45.14 -11.55 49.68
C THR A 16 46.34 -12.30 50.29
N ALA A 17 47.47 -12.31 49.58
CA ALA A 17 48.87 -12.33 50.07
C ALA A 17 49.78 -12.10 48.84
N CYS A 18 50.56 -11.01 48.70
CA CYS A 18 51.89 -10.70 49.29
C CYS A 18 52.96 -11.76 48.95
N ASP A 19 54.17 -11.50 48.43
CA ASP A 19 55.00 -10.30 48.23
C ASP A 19 56.24 -10.69 47.36
N GLY A 20 56.98 -9.72 46.78
CA GLY A 20 58.32 -9.93 46.18
C GLY A 20 58.75 -8.91 45.12
N GLY A 21 59.40 -7.81 45.54
CA GLY A 21 59.87 -6.66 44.73
C GLY A 21 61.04 -6.91 43.75
N GLY A 22 61.17 -6.11 42.68
CA GLY A 22 62.07 -4.93 42.52
C GLY A 22 62.85 -5.14 41.20
N ASP A 23 63.25 -4.22 40.33
CA ASP A 23 63.32 -2.75 40.23
C ASP A 23 63.32 -2.38 38.72
N GLY A 24 63.05 -1.12 38.35
CA GLY A 24 63.58 -0.56 37.09
C GLY A 24 62.64 0.30 36.22
N SER A 25 62.55 1.59 36.56
CA SER A 25 62.50 2.77 35.66
C SER A 25 61.72 2.74 34.31
N GLY A 26 60.66 3.56 34.23
CA GLY A 26 60.13 4.10 32.97
C GLY A 26 58.70 4.65 33.07
N GLN A 27 58.54 5.97 33.14
CA GLN A 27 57.26 6.69 32.98
C GLN A 27 57.17 7.25 31.53
N PRO A 28 56.01 7.70 31.02
CA PRO A 28 54.79 6.96 30.70
C PRO A 28 54.44 7.09 29.19
N GLY A 29 54.06 6.00 28.53
CA GLY A 29 53.39 6.03 27.22
C GLY A 29 51.88 6.15 27.43
N THR A 30 51.30 7.24 26.96
CA THR A 30 49.84 7.44 26.94
C THR A 30 49.22 6.63 25.81
N ASP A 31 48.86 5.37 26.07
CA ASP A 31 47.97 4.63 25.19
C ASP A 31 46.52 4.96 25.57
N ARG A 32 45.98 5.91 24.81
CA ARG A 32 44.55 6.15 24.68
C ARG A 32 44.02 4.99 23.82
N PRO A 33 43.03 4.19 24.25
CA PRO A 33 42.42 3.25 23.34
C PRO A 33 41.78 4.04 22.21
N ASP A 34 42.05 3.57 21.01
CA ASP A 34 41.65 4.14 19.73
C ASP A 34 40.17 4.52 19.72
N GLY A 35 39.91 5.70 19.16
CA GLY A 35 38.57 6.21 18.99
C GLY A 35 37.74 5.26 18.12
N GLU A 36 36.63 4.78 18.70
CA GLU A 36 35.47 4.43 17.91
C GLU A 36 35.16 5.64 17.02
N GLY A 37 35.20 5.43 15.69
CA GLY A 37 34.62 6.40 14.76
C GLY A 37 33.17 6.70 15.15
N PRO A 38 32.60 7.84 14.74
CA PRO A 38 31.25 8.19 15.14
C PRO A 38 30.30 7.05 14.77
N THR A 39 29.79 6.34 15.77
CA THR A 39 28.76 5.31 15.60
C THR A 39 27.59 5.98 14.88
N ALA A 40 27.22 5.45 13.72
CA ALA A 40 26.17 6.04 12.91
C ALA A 40 24.87 6.13 13.74
N SER A 41 24.23 7.30 13.76
CA SER A 41 23.06 7.53 14.60
C SER A 41 21.91 6.64 14.13
N PRO A 42 21.14 6.01 15.06
CA PRO A 42 19.92 5.28 14.73
C PRO A 42 18.85 6.11 14.00
N LEU A 43 19.01 7.44 13.93
CA LEU A 43 18.15 8.35 13.17
C LEU A 43 18.59 8.54 11.72
N THR A 44 19.84 8.23 11.36
CA THR A 44 20.42 8.48 10.03
C THR A 44 20.88 7.21 9.32
N SER A 45 20.87 6.08 10.00
CA SER A 45 21.18 4.74 9.46
C SER A 45 20.36 3.68 10.18
N ILE A 46 20.17 2.53 9.55
CA ILE A 46 19.47 1.39 10.16
C ILE A 46 20.43 0.68 11.13
N ASP A 47 20.11 0.68 12.41
CA ASP A 47 20.76 -0.15 13.43
C ASP A 47 20.01 -1.49 13.57
N GLU A 48 20.57 -2.55 13.00
CA GLU A 48 19.98 -3.90 13.03
C GLU A 48 19.70 -4.41 14.45
N ASN A 49 20.41 -3.92 15.48
CA ASN A 49 20.18 -4.33 16.87
C ASN A 49 18.91 -3.72 17.48
N LEU A 50 18.42 -2.61 16.89
CA LEU A 50 17.18 -1.96 17.31
C LEU A 50 15.97 -2.45 16.54
N LEU A 51 16.18 -3.03 15.35
CA LEU A 51 15.11 -3.61 14.55
C LEU A 51 14.56 -4.86 15.24
N ILE A 52 13.27 -5.17 14.98
CA ILE A 52 12.72 -6.48 15.33
C ILE A 52 13.55 -7.60 14.68
N THR A 53 13.67 -8.73 15.37
CA THR A 53 14.32 -9.94 14.88
C THR A 53 13.39 -10.72 13.94
N ARG A 54 13.95 -11.65 13.16
CA ARG A 54 13.15 -12.58 12.33
C ARG A 54 12.17 -13.42 13.16
N ALA A 55 12.56 -13.78 14.38
CA ALA A 55 11.70 -14.54 15.29
C ALA A 55 10.51 -13.71 15.78
N GLU A 56 10.73 -12.45 16.15
CA GLU A 56 9.64 -11.53 16.52
C GLU A 56 8.71 -11.27 15.33
N ALA A 57 9.26 -11.05 14.12
CA ALA A 57 8.44 -10.89 12.91
C ALA A 57 7.59 -12.14 12.65
N GLN A 58 8.18 -13.34 12.75
CA GLN A 58 7.45 -14.61 12.61
C GLN A 58 6.34 -14.72 13.66
N GLU A 59 6.61 -14.38 14.92
CA GLU A 59 5.64 -14.43 16.01
C GLU A 59 4.46 -13.50 15.72
N TRP A 60 4.71 -12.23 15.34
CA TRP A 60 3.66 -11.26 15.06
C TRP A 60 2.81 -11.66 13.86
N LEU A 61 3.46 -12.17 12.81
CA LEU A 61 2.76 -12.65 11.62
C LEU A 61 1.93 -13.91 11.94
N THR A 62 2.47 -14.84 12.74
CA THR A 62 1.73 -16.05 13.16
C THR A 62 0.55 -15.69 14.06
N GLU A 63 0.72 -14.72 14.95
CA GLU A 63 -0.36 -14.20 15.79
C GLU A 63 -1.48 -13.61 14.92
N LYS A 64 -1.15 -12.73 13.96
CA LYS A 64 -2.15 -12.15 13.04
C LYS A 64 -2.84 -13.21 12.19
N ASP A 65 -2.09 -14.20 11.71
CA ASP A 65 -2.62 -15.32 10.91
C ASP A 65 -3.62 -16.17 11.71
N SER A 66 -3.52 -16.19 13.04
CA SER A 66 -4.41 -16.96 13.92
C SER A 66 -5.78 -16.33 14.18
N TYR A 67 -5.98 -15.07 13.77
CA TYR A 67 -7.23 -14.34 14.01
C TYR A 67 -8.25 -14.50 12.88
N ASP A 68 -7.97 -15.24 11.80
CA ASP A 68 -8.82 -15.30 10.60
C ASP A 68 -8.89 -13.90 9.92
N PRO A 69 -9.72 -13.65 8.87
CA PRO A 69 -9.93 -12.31 8.35
C PRO A 69 -10.35 -11.34 9.43
N THR A 70 -9.77 -10.16 9.37
CA THR A 70 -10.07 -9.08 10.28
C THR A 70 -10.87 -8.02 9.54
N TYR A 71 -12.10 -8.33 9.13
CA TYR A 71 -12.99 -7.32 8.56
C TYR A 71 -13.44 -6.33 9.63
N ALA A 72 -13.53 -5.04 9.29
CA ALA A 72 -13.90 -3.99 10.23
C ALA A 72 -15.11 -4.34 11.11
N GLY A 73 -15.01 -4.09 12.42
CA GLY A 73 -16.07 -4.39 13.39
C GLY A 73 -16.28 -5.88 13.72
N SER A 74 -15.67 -6.84 13.01
CA SER A 74 -15.70 -8.25 13.42
C SER A 74 -14.98 -8.47 14.75
N GLU A 75 -15.31 -9.56 15.45
CA GLU A 75 -14.61 -9.92 16.70
C GLU A 75 -13.12 -10.15 16.49
N THR A 76 -12.76 -10.76 15.35
CA THR A 76 -11.37 -11.01 14.95
C THR A 76 -10.61 -9.71 14.70
N TRP A 77 -11.23 -8.72 14.04
CA TRP A 77 -10.66 -7.40 13.86
C TRP A 77 -10.46 -6.67 15.19
N LYS A 78 -11.46 -6.72 16.09
CA LYS A 78 -11.36 -6.12 17.43
C LYS A 78 -10.17 -6.71 18.21
N HIS A 79 -9.97 -8.03 18.14
CA HIS A 79 -8.81 -8.68 18.77
C HIS A 79 -7.48 -8.21 18.16
N TYR A 80 -7.37 -8.16 16.83
CA TYR A 80 -6.17 -7.67 16.17
C TYR A 80 -5.86 -6.22 16.57
N LEU A 81 -6.83 -5.32 16.51
CA LEU A 81 -6.63 -3.91 16.87
C LEU A 81 -6.29 -3.73 18.34
N ALA A 82 -6.90 -4.50 19.25
CA ALA A 82 -6.57 -4.46 20.67
C ALA A 82 -5.13 -4.94 20.94
N SER A 83 -4.68 -6.01 20.26
CA SER A 83 -3.29 -6.48 20.33
C SER A 83 -2.32 -5.42 19.80
N LEU A 84 -2.64 -4.82 18.64
CA LEU A 84 -1.83 -3.78 18.02
C LEU A 84 -1.74 -2.52 18.90
N GLU A 85 -2.86 -2.04 19.43
CA GLU A 85 -2.90 -0.90 20.35
C GLU A 85 -2.09 -1.18 21.62
N THR A 86 -2.18 -2.39 22.18
CA THR A 86 -1.40 -2.81 23.34
C THR A 86 0.10 -2.76 23.06
N LYS A 87 0.55 -3.31 21.91
CA LYS A 87 1.96 -3.24 21.48
C LYS A 87 2.40 -1.77 21.33
N LEU A 88 1.63 -0.94 20.63
CA LEU A 88 1.93 0.48 20.42
C LEU A 88 2.07 1.24 21.75
N ARG A 89 1.15 1.03 22.70
CA ARG A 89 1.25 1.62 24.05
C ARG A 89 2.53 1.19 24.77
N SER A 90 2.93 -0.07 24.65
CA SER A 90 4.16 -0.59 25.25
C SER A 90 5.43 0.08 24.70
N TYR A 91 5.37 0.66 23.49
CA TYR A 91 6.45 1.42 22.85
C TYR A 91 6.39 2.93 23.17
N GLY A 92 5.54 3.35 24.10
CA GLY A 92 5.44 4.74 24.54
C GLY A 92 4.59 5.62 23.63
N VAL A 93 3.68 5.03 22.85
CA VAL A 93 2.62 5.79 22.18
C VAL A 93 1.64 6.36 23.21
N VAL A 94 1.27 7.61 23.01
CA VAL A 94 0.32 8.38 23.85
C VAL A 94 -0.80 8.98 22.99
N ASP A 95 -1.78 9.60 23.66
CA ASP A 95 -2.90 10.33 23.07
C ASP A 95 -3.61 9.55 21.95
N ILE A 96 -3.90 8.27 22.26
CA ILE A 96 -4.58 7.38 21.34
C ILE A 96 -6.06 7.75 21.24
N ILE A 97 -6.52 7.96 20.01
CA ILE A 97 -7.89 8.31 19.66
C ILE A 97 -8.50 7.14 18.89
N GLN A 98 -9.68 6.71 19.33
CA GLN A 98 -10.53 5.78 18.59
C GLN A 98 -11.68 6.57 17.98
N TYR A 99 -11.59 6.86 16.68
CA TYR A 99 -12.66 7.54 15.95
C TYR A 99 -13.69 6.51 15.48
N ALA A 100 -14.72 6.32 16.30
CA ALA A 100 -15.70 5.25 16.12
C ALA A 100 -16.82 5.63 15.16
N PHE A 101 -17.25 4.66 14.34
CA PHE A 101 -18.39 4.78 13.45
C PHE A 101 -19.15 3.45 13.31
N GLY A 102 -20.38 3.52 12.81
CA GLY A 102 -21.23 2.36 12.54
C GLY A 102 -21.48 2.20 11.05
N TYR A 103 -21.61 0.96 10.59
CA TYR A 103 -22.00 0.66 9.21
C TYR A 103 -22.76 -0.66 9.09
N ASP A 104 -23.44 -0.87 7.96
CA ASP A 104 -24.08 -2.14 7.65
C ASP A 104 -23.02 -3.12 7.15
N ARG A 105 -22.70 -4.13 7.98
CA ARG A 105 -21.71 -5.15 7.66
C ARG A 105 -22.41 -6.35 7.04
N TRP A 106 -22.09 -6.64 5.79
CA TRP A 106 -22.50 -7.88 5.14
C TRP A 106 -21.44 -8.97 5.37
N TYR A 107 -21.87 -10.20 5.67
CA TYR A 107 -20.97 -11.34 5.83
C TYR A 107 -21.65 -12.69 5.53
N THR A 108 -20.83 -13.72 5.40
CA THR A 108 -21.24 -15.13 5.25
C THR A 108 -20.16 -16.03 5.87
N THR A 109 -20.24 -17.35 5.72
CA THR A 109 -19.15 -18.25 6.11
C THR A 109 -17.95 -18.05 5.20
N GLU A 110 -16.78 -17.86 5.82
CA GLU A 110 -15.54 -17.67 5.07
C GLU A 110 -14.93 -19.02 4.69
N TRP A 111 -14.27 -19.12 3.53
CA TRP A 111 -13.40 -20.28 3.23
C TRP A 111 -12.48 -20.52 4.43
N PRO A 112 -12.06 -21.75 4.80
CA PRO A 112 -12.41 -23.02 4.18
C PRO A 112 -13.82 -23.51 4.52
N ASP A 113 -14.57 -22.83 5.38
CA ASP A 113 -15.96 -23.16 5.67
C ASP A 113 -16.88 -22.75 4.50
N LYS A 114 -17.19 -23.74 3.67
CA LYS A 114 -18.08 -23.58 2.52
C LYS A 114 -19.57 -23.74 2.87
N SER A 115 -19.95 -23.88 4.15
CA SER A 115 -21.32 -24.27 4.52
C SER A 115 -22.39 -23.25 4.10
N GLY A 116 -22.03 -21.96 4.06
CA GLY A 116 -22.90 -20.87 3.61
C GLY A 116 -23.09 -20.76 2.09
N TRP A 117 -22.35 -21.52 1.26
CA TRP A 117 -22.41 -21.34 -0.19
C TRP A 117 -22.16 -22.62 -0.99
N SER A 118 -22.94 -22.81 -2.06
CA SER A 118 -22.84 -24.01 -2.91
C SER A 118 -23.43 -23.80 -4.30
N LEU A 119 -23.09 -24.70 -5.22
CA LEU A 119 -23.60 -24.71 -6.60
C LEU A 119 -24.00 -26.12 -7.03
N LEU A 120 -25.23 -26.25 -7.52
CA LEU A 120 -25.67 -27.39 -8.34
C LEU A 120 -25.79 -26.91 -9.79
N SER A 121 -25.10 -27.58 -10.72
CA SER A 121 -25.26 -27.35 -12.16
C SER A 121 -25.95 -28.57 -12.76
N ASP A 122 -27.18 -28.38 -13.25
CA ASP A 122 -28.04 -29.47 -13.75
C ASP A 122 -28.20 -30.62 -12.75
N GLY A 123 -28.45 -30.26 -11.48
CA GLY A 123 -28.61 -31.22 -10.37
C GLY A 123 -27.33 -31.87 -9.87
N VAL A 124 -26.17 -31.54 -10.43
CA VAL A 124 -24.87 -32.10 -10.04
C VAL A 124 -24.06 -31.06 -9.27
N GLN A 125 -23.54 -31.46 -8.12
CA GLN A 125 -22.66 -30.62 -7.29
C GLN A 125 -21.42 -30.17 -8.07
N VAL A 126 -21.12 -28.88 -7.98
CA VAL A 126 -19.88 -28.27 -8.48
C VAL A 126 -19.07 -27.79 -7.27
N ASP A 127 -17.75 -27.98 -7.30
CA ASP A 127 -16.89 -27.40 -6.27
C ASP A 127 -16.85 -25.88 -6.45
N VAL A 128 -17.27 -25.17 -5.41
CA VAL A 128 -17.25 -23.71 -5.39
C VAL A 128 -15.92 -23.26 -4.82
N ALA A 129 -15.28 -22.31 -5.48
CA ALA A 129 -13.99 -21.80 -5.04
C ALA A 129 -14.18 -20.71 -3.97
N SER A 130 -15.13 -19.81 -4.18
CA SER A 130 -15.47 -18.73 -3.25
C SER A 130 -16.88 -18.19 -3.53
N TYR A 131 -17.27 -17.13 -2.84
CA TYR A 131 -18.54 -16.44 -2.99
C TYR A 131 -18.36 -14.99 -3.49
N ALA A 132 -19.42 -14.41 -4.04
CA ALA A 132 -19.43 -13.00 -4.41
C ALA A 132 -19.75 -12.16 -3.16
N ILE A 133 -18.85 -11.26 -2.78
CA ILE A 133 -18.93 -10.47 -1.56
C ILE A 133 -19.98 -9.37 -1.69
N ASN A 134 -20.67 -9.06 -0.60
CA ASN A 134 -21.70 -8.01 -0.52
C ASN A 134 -22.83 -8.19 -1.55
N SER A 135 -23.05 -9.42 -2.03
CA SER A 135 -23.86 -9.69 -3.22
C SER A 135 -25.32 -10.07 -2.90
N GLY A 136 -25.70 -10.04 -1.63
CA GLY A 136 -27.06 -10.36 -1.18
C GLY A 136 -27.14 -11.76 -0.58
N ASP A 137 -28.31 -12.37 -0.66
CA ASP A 137 -28.65 -13.65 -0.03
C ASP A 137 -29.63 -14.43 -0.92
N THR A 138 -29.44 -15.74 -1.02
CA THR A 138 -30.42 -16.65 -1.65
C THR A 138 -31.25 -17.43 -0.64
N GLY A 139 -30.92 -17.34 0.64
CA GLY A 139 -31.44 -18.15 1.72
C GLY A 139 -30.94 -19.60 1.68
N VAL A 140 -31.30 -20.36 2.73
CA VAL A 140 -30.87 -21.75 2.96
C VAL A 140 -31.21 -22.72 1.82
N SER A 141 -32.30 -22.46 1.09
CA SER A 141 -32.76 -23.30 -0.02
C SER A 141 -32.03 -23.01 -1.34
N GLY A 142 -31.32 -21.89 -1.41
CA GLY A 142 -30.80 -21.36 -2.67
C GLY A 142 -31.89 -20.92 -3.65
N VAL A 143 -31.47 -20.39 -4.79
CA VAL A 143 -32.34 -20.06 -5.92
C VAL A 143 -32.05 -20.99 -7.09
N THR A 144 -33.11 -21.55 -7.68
CA THR A 144 -33.01 -22.42 -8.87
C THR A 144 -33.62 -21.74 -10.08
N ALA A 145 -32.85 -21.57 -11.15
CA ALA A 145 -33.30 -20.89 -12.37
C ALA A 145 -32.53 -21.40 -13.61
N PRO A 146 -33.05 -21.16 -14.83
CA PRO A 146 -32.29 -21.45 -16.04
C PRO A 146 -31.05 -20.55 -16.12
N MET A 147 -29.95 -21.11 -16.60
CA MET A 147 -28.71 -20.40 -16.80
C MET A 147 -28.69 -19.64 -18.13
N VAL A 148 -27.97 -18.53 -18.16
CA VAL A 148 -27.61 -17.80 -19.38
C VAL A 148 -26.11 -17.53 -19.38
N LEU A 149 -25.44 -17.93 -20.47
CA LEU A 149 -24.00 -17.71 -20.63
C LEU A 149 -23.71 -16.26 -21.04
N TYR A 150 -22.90 -15.58 -20.24
CA TYR A 150 -22.34 -14.27 -20.56
C TYR A 150 -20.83 -14.43 -20.83
N ASP A 151 -20.45 -14.60 -22.09
CA ASP A 151 -19.05 -14.83 -22.50
C ASP A 151 -18.31 -13.50 -22.74
N MET A 152 -17.36 -13.18 -21.87
CA MET A 152 -16.56 -11.95 -21.98
C MET A 152 -15.58 -11.96 -23.16
N ASN A 153 -15.32 -13.12 -23.77
CA ASN A 153 -14.50 -13.21 -24.98
C ASN A 153 -15.28 -12.80 -26.24
N LEU A 154 -16.61 -12.68 -26.16
CA LEU A 154 -17.43 -12.18 -27.27
C LEU A 154 -17.47 -10.64 -27.28
N PRO A 155 -17.62 -10.00 -28.45
CA PRO A 155 -17.93 -8.58 -28.55
C PRO A 155 -19.19 -8.23 -27.75
N ALA A 156 -19.24 -7.03 -27.14
CA ALA A 156 -20.35 -6.63 -26.27
C ALA A 156 -21.74 -6.76 -26.95
N ALA A 157 -21.84 -6.46 -28.25
CA ALA A 157 -23.07 -6.58 -29.03
C ALA A 157 -23.58 -8.02 -29.22
N GLN A 158 -22.73 -9.02 -28.97
CA GLN A 158 -23.08 -10.45 -29.06
C GLN A 158 -23.35 -11.09 -27.70
N ARG A 159 -23.16 -10.34 -26.61
CA ARG A 159 -23.46 -10.81 -25.26
C ARG A 159 -24.97 -10.67 -24.99
N PRO A 160 -25.53 -11.46 -24.04
CA PRO A 160 -26.94 -11.33 -23.67
C PRO A 160 -27.32 -9.88 -23.32
N THR A 161 -28.48 -9.41 -23.81
CA THR A 161 -29.01 -8.09 -23.45
C THR A 161 -29.52 -8.09 -22.02
N LYS A 162 -29.64 -6.91 -21.42
CA LYS A 162 -30.14 -6.71 -20.05
C LYS A 162 -31.48 -7.41 -19.83
N GLU A 163 -32.41 -7.29 -20.78
CA GLU A 163 -33.76 -7.86 -20.72
C GLU A 163 -33.73 -9.39 -20.73
N SER A 164 -32.73 -9.98 -21.40
CA SER A 164 -32.59 -11.43 -21.52
C SER A 164 -32.07 -12.12 -20.26
N LEU A 165 -31.60 -11.35 -19.27
CA LEU A 165 -31.05 -11.83 -17.99
C LEU A 165 -32.11 -11.98 -16.91
N ALA A 166 -33.26 -11.31 -17.05
CA ALA A 166 -34.29 -11.26 -16.01
C ALA A 166 -34.77 -12.66 -15.60
N GLY A 167 -34.75 -12.94 -14.29
CA GLY A 167 -35.20 -14.23 -13.74
C GLY A 167 -34.23 -15.40 -13.96
N LYS A 168 -33.03 -15.17 -14.50
CA LYS A 168 -32.04 -16.22 -14.80
C LYS A 168 -30.85 -16.20 -13.86
N ILE A 169 -30.09 -17.29 -13.86
CA ILE A 169 -28.74 -17.33 -13.29
C ILE A 169 -27.74 -16.96 -14.39
N VAL A 170 -26.97 -15.89 -14.19
CA VAL A 170 -25.97 -15.47 -15.17
C VAL A 170 -24.66 -16.19 -14.92
N VAL A 171 -24.16 -16.90 -15.93
CA VAL A 171 -22.84 -17.54 -15.87
C VAL A 171 -21.84 -16.65 -16.61
N PHE A 172 -21.03 -15.93 -15.86
CA PHE A 172 -19.95 -15.11 -16.40
C PHE A 172 -18.75 -15.99 -16.72
N LYS A 173 -18.43 -16.12 -18.01
CA LYS A 173 -17.14 -16.68 -18.43
C LYS A 173 -16.13 -15.56 -18.51
N GLN A 174 -15.16 -15.56 -17.60
CA GLN A 174 -14.10 -14.56 -17.60
C GLN A 174 -13.33 -14.57 -18.93
N GLN A 175 -12.84 -13.38 -19.30
CA GLN A 175 -11.98 -13.25 -20.46
C GLN A 175 -10.70 -14.06 -20.24
N LEU A 176 -10.27 -14.81 -21.26
CA LEU A 176 -9.00 -15.52 -21.18
C LEU A 176 -7.88 -14.52 -20.99
N TYR A 177 -7.02 -14.73 -20.00
CA TYR A 177 -5.96 -13.78 -19.72
C TYR A 177 -5.07 -13.60 -20.95
N SER A 178 -4.77 -14.66 -21.69
CA SER A 178 -4.01 -14.64 -22.95
C SER A 178 -4.56 -13.65 -23.99
N SER A 179 -5.87 -13.41 -24.01
CA SER A 179 -6.54 -12.50 -24.95
C SER A 179 -6.56 -11.03 -24.50
N VAL A 180 -6.15 -10.74 -23.26
CA VAL A 180 -6.02 -9.36 -22.75
C VAL A 180 -4.84 -8.69 -23.46
N ALA A 181 -5.09 -7.53 -24.08
CA ALA A 181 -4.08 -6.77 -24.82
C ALA A 181 -2.92 -6.34 -23.91
N SER A 182 -1.71 -6.28 -24.47
CA SER A 182 -0.58 -5.60 -23.83
C SER A 182 -0.74 -4.08 -23.94
N GLY A 183 -0.26 -3.36 -22.93
CA GLY A 183 -0.13 -1.90 -22.98
C GLY A 183 -1.22 -1.11 -22.25
N SER A 184 -0.81 0.09 -21.84
CA SER A 184 -1.45 1.04 -20.90
C SER A 184 -1.51 0.55 -19.46
N VAL A 185 -0.47 0.90 -18.72
CA VAL A 185 -0.45 0.89 -17.25
C VAL A 185 -1.23 2.12 -16.81
N GLY A 186 -2.47 1.89 -16.37
CA GLY A 186 -3.46 2.94 -16.16
C GLY A 186 -4.83 2.35 -15.86
N GLY A 187 -4.92 1.70 -14.69
CA GLY A 187 -6.12 1.05 -14.16
C GLY A 187 -5.72 0.13 -13.01
N TYR A 188 -6.68 -0.22 -12.15
CA TYR A 188 -6.44 -1.11 -10.99
C TYR A 188 -5.89 -2.50 -11.37
N SER A 189 -5.95 -2.89 -12.64
CA SER A 189 -5.41 -4.15 -13.15
C SER A 189 -4.75 -3.97 -14.52
N SER A 190 -3.53 -3.45 -14.54
CA SER A 190 -2.69 -3.55 -15.73
C SER A 190 -2.22 -5.01 -15.88
N PRO A 191 -2.20 -5.60 -17.09
CA PRO A 191 -1.61 -6.92 -17.29
C PRO A 191 -0.07 -6.89 -17.30
N SER A 192 0.56 -5.72 -17.12
CA SER A 192 2.00 -5.51 -17.17
C SER A 192 2.50 -4.58 -16.07
N LEU A 193 3.81 -4.66 -15.80
CA LEU A 193 4.50 -3.66 -15.00
C LEU A 193 4.78 -2.40 -15.81
N GLY A 194 4.55 -1.24 -15.17
CA GLY A 194 4.90 0.07 -15.70
C GLY A 194 6.40 0.29 -15.80
N ASP A 195 6.74 1.40 -16.47
CA ASP A 195 8.06 2.00 -16.36
C ASP A 195 8.33 2.47 -14.92
N TYR A 196 9.55 2.88 -14.64
CA TYR A 196 10.02 3.12 -13.28
C TYR A 196 11.13 4.17 -13.24
N GLU A 197 11.48 4.58 -12.02
CA GLU A 197 12.68 5.35 -11.72
C GLU A 197 13.87 4.43 -11.41
N PHE A 198 13.61 3.31 -10.72
CA PHE A 198 14.62 2.32 -10.35
C PHE A 198 14.00 0.94 -10.11
N ARG A 199 14.79 -0.11 -10.37
CA ARG A 199 14.49 -1.50 -10.01
C ARG A 199 15.73 -2.16 -9.40
N SER A 200 15.57 -2.93 -8.33
CA SER A 200 16.63 -3.78 -7.78
C SER A 200 16.56 -5.20 -8.32
N ASP A 201 17.70 -5.85 -8.60
CA ASP A 201 17.74 -7.17 -9.23
C ASP A 201 16.93 -7.18 -10.55
N GLU A 202 17.28 -6.27 -11.49
CA GLU A 202 16.50 -5.96 -12.70
C GLU A 202 16.14 -7.21 -13.54
N GLU A 203 17.00 -8.23 -13.53
CA GLU A 203 16.79 -9.51 -14.21
C GLU A 203 15.58 -10.31 -13.70
N THR A 204 15.06 -9.95 -12.52
CA THR A 204 13.89 -10.60 -11.92
C THR A 204 12.56 -10.00 -12.37
N PHE A 205 12.58 -8.95 -13.20
CA PHE A 205 11.38 -8.31 -13.74
C PHE A 205 11.19 -8.58 -15.24
N PRO A 206 9.94 -8.56 -15.74
CA PRO A 206 9.68 -8.43 -17.17
C PRO A 206 10.11 -7.05 -17.69
N ALA A 207 10.32 -6.95 -19.00
CA ALA A 207 10.58 -5.65 -19.61
C ALA A 207 9.36 -4.72 -19.45
N PRO A 208 9.58 -3.38 -19.33
CA PRO A 208 8.49 -2.42 -19.21
C PRO A 208 7.40 -2.61 -20.27
N GLY A 209 6.14 -2.64 -19.83
CA GLY A 209 4.99 -2.78 -20.72
C GLY A 209 4.73 -4.20 -21.24
N GLU A 210 5.63 -5.16 -21.01
CA GLU A 210 5.36 -6.56 -21.33
C GLU A 210 4.34 -7.15 -20.36
N LYS A 211 3.39 -7.88 -20.94
CA LYS A 211 2.39 -8.62 -20.18
C LYS A 211 3.05 -9.68 -19.31
N MET A 212 2.71 -9.69 -18.03
CA MET A 212 3.24 -10.64 -17.07
C MET A 212 2.67 -12.05 -17.35
N PRO A 213 3.51 -13.06 -17.68
CA PRO A 213 3.05 -14.43 -17.89
C PRO A 213 2.61 -15.07 -16.57
N VAL A 214 1.50 -15.83 -16.58
CA VAL A 214 0.95 -16.46 -15.37
C VAL A 214 1.90 -17.51 -14.77
N GLU A 215 2.76 -18.11 -15.60
CA GLU A 215 3.80 -19.07 -15.20
C GLU A 215 4.96 -18.40 -14.45
N LYS A 216 5.06 -17.06 -14.51
CA LYS A 216 6.01 -16.26 -13.73
C LYS A 216 5.33 -15.60 -12.55
N ASP A 217 4.15 -15.02 -12.77
CA ASP A 217 3.38 -14.31 -11.76
C ASP A 217 1.90 -14.28 -12.16
N ALA A 218 1.07 -14.89 -11.33
CA ALA A 218 -0.36 -15.02 -11.60
C ALA A 218 -1.19 -13.84 -11.06
N ASP A 219 -0.62 -12.96 -10.23
CA ASP A 219 -1.42 -11.99 -9.48
C ASP A 219 -2.03 -10.91 -10.39
N TYR A 220 -1.33 -10.49 -11.44
CA TYR A 220 -1.86 -9.54 -12.44
C TYR A 220 -3.18 -10.03 -13.07
N ARG A 221 -3.22 -11.31 -13.45
CA ARG A 221 -4.43 -11.96 -13.97
C ARG A 221 -5.51 -12.07 -12.90
N ASN A 222 -5.12 -12.46 -11.68
CA ASN A 222 -6.09 -12.68 -10.61
C ASN A 222 -6.82 -11.39 -10.24
N ARG A 223 -6.07 -10.32 -9.97
CA ARG A 223 -6.58 -8.96 -9.70
C ARG A 223 -7.55 -8.51 -10.79
N GLN A 224 -7.16 -8.68 -12.06
CA GLN A 224 -8.00 -8.29 -13.19
C GLN A 224 -9.38 -8.98 -13.18
N GLN A 225 -9.43 -10.29 -12.97
CA GLN A 225 -10.70 -11.02 -13.01
C GLN A 225 -11.57 -10.73 -11.78
N LEU A 226 -10.96 -10.58 -10.60
CA LEU A 226 -11.67 -10.23 -9.37
C LEU A 226 -12.18 -8.79 -9.40
N ASN A 227 -11.46 -7.89 -10.07
CA ASN A 227 -11.91 -6.54 -10.41
C ASN A 227 -13.15 -6.54 -11.31
N ASN A 228 -13.10 -7.33 -12.37
CA ASN A 228 -14.25 -7.45 -13.28
C ASN A 228 -15.47 -8.06 -12.58
N ALA A 229 -15.27 -8.98 -11.64
CA ALA A 229 -16.38 -9.67 -11.00
C ALA A 229 -17.30 -8.71 -10.23
N ALA A 230 -16.75 -7.75 -9.47
CA ALA A 230 -17.55 -6.73 -8.78
C ALA A 230 -18.39 -5.89 -9.77
N ALA A 231 -17.75 -5.39 -10.83
CA ALA A 231 -18.43 -4.58 -11.85
C ALA A 231 -19.54 -5.36 -12.58
N LEU A 232 -19.32 -6.63 -12.88
CA LEU A 232 -20.30 -7.50 -13.54
C LEU A 232 -21.51 -7.81 -12.64
N GLY A 233 -21.28 -8.01 -11.35
CA GLY A 233 -22.36 -8.25 -10.38
C GLY A 233 -23.36 -7.09 -10.35
N ILE A 234 -22.84 -5.86 -10.32
CA ILE A 234 -23.66 -4.65 -10.23
C ILE A 234 -24.25 -4.26 -11.59
N ASN A 235 -23.39 -4.09 -12.59
CA ASN A 235 -23.78 -3.45 -13.85
C ASN A 235 -24.43 -4.40 -14.85
N VAL A 236 -24.29 -5.72 -14.65
CA VAL A 236 -24.86 -6.73 -15.55
C VAL A 236 -25.88 -7.59 -14.82
N CYS A 237 -25.49 -8.27 -13.73
CA CYS A 237 -26.41 -9.20 -13.06
C CYS A 237 -27.56 -8.48 -12.36
N GLN A 238 -27.27 -7.62 -11.37
CA GLN A 238 -28.30 -6.86 -10.64
C GLN A 238 -29.10 -5.99 -11.62
N ALA A 239 -28.40 -5.22 -12.47
CA ALA A 239 -29.07 -4.37 -13.45
C ALA A 239 -30.03 -5.17 -14.35
N GLY A 240 -29.63 -6.36 -14.80
CA GLY A 240 -30.44 -7.24 -15.65
C GLY A 240 -31.63 -7.92 -14.97
N GLY A 241 -31.78 -7.77 -13.65
CA GLY A 241 -32.82 -8.48 -12.89
C GLY A 241 -32.61 -9.99 -12.86
N ALA A 242 -31.35 -10.44 -13.02
CA ALA A 242 -30.99 -11.82 -12.78
C ALA A 242 -31.09 -12.17 -11.29
N VAL A 243 -31.36 -13.43 -10.99
CA VAL A 243 -31.65 -13.89 -9.62
C VAL A 243 -30.41 -14.35 -8.86
N ALA A 244 -29.34 -14.71 -9.59
CA ALA A 244 -28.04 -15.03 -9.04
C ALA A 244 -26.98 -15.06 -10.17
N ALA A 245 -25.71 -15.18 -9.79
CA ALA A 245 -24.60 -15.30 -10.73
C ALA A 245 -23.59 -16.39 -10.35
N VAL A 246 -22.92 -16.92 -11.38
CA VAL A 246 -21.74 -17.78 -11.25
C VAL A 246 -20.61 -17.18 -12.07
N TRP A 247 -19.48 -16.87 -11.42
CA TRP A 247 -18.26 -16.45 -12.10
C TRP A 247 -17.37 -17.65 -12.35
N VAL A 248 -17.21 -18.03 -13.61
CA VAL A 248 -16.23 -19.02 -14.03
C VAL A 248 -14.93 -18.28 -14.32
N LEU A 249 -14.00 -18.37 -13.37
CA LEU A 249 -12.70 -17.74 -13.45
C LEU A 249 -11.80 -18.51 -14.41
N ASP A 250 -10.99 -17.80 -15.18
CA ASP A 250 -9.85 -18.40 -15.87
C ASP A 250 -8.70 -18.46 -14.86
N MET A 251 -8.85 -19.28 -13.82
CA MET A 251 -7.90 -19.55 -12.73
C MET A 251 -7.85 -21.05 -12.42
N SER A 252 -6.68 -21.55 -12.02
CA SER A 252 -6.54 -22.91 -11.48
C SER A 252 -7.33 -23.09 -10.17
N PRO A 253 -7.69 -24.33 -9.79
CA PRO A 253 -8.47 -24.59 -8.58
C PRO A 253 -7.92 -23.90 -7.33
N LEU A 254 -6.62 -24.03 -7.08
CA LEU A 254 -6.00 -23.46 -5.89
C LEU A 254 -5.90 -21.93 -5.95
N ALA A 255 -5.71 -21.34 -7.13
CA ALA A 255 -5.69 -19.87 -7.27
C ALA A 255 -7.06 -19.23 -6.99
N ALA A 256 -8.16 -19.94 -7.30
CA ALA A 256 -9.52 -19.46 -7.12
C ALA A 256 -10.09 -19.67 -5.70
N GLN A 257 -9.64 -20.69 -4.96
CA GLN A 257 -10.19 -21.05 -3.64
C GLN A 257 -10.04 -19.91 -2.66
N GLY A 258 -11.12 -19.37 -2.07
CA GLY A 258 -11.07 -18.24 -1.14
C GLY A 258 -10.92 -16.88 -1.81
N ALA A 259 -11.08 -16.79 -3.14
CA ALA A 259 -10.86 -15.54 -3.88
C ALA A 259 -11.92 -14.49 -3.49
N ARG A 260 -11.47 -13.24 -3.39
CA ARG A 260 -12.32 -12.12 -2.97
C ARG A 260 -12.36 -11.07 -4.08
N GLN A 261 -13.55 -10.56 -4.39
CA GLN A 261 -13.69 -9.47 -5.36
C GLN A 261 -12.98 -8.21 -4.86
N HIS A 262 -12.44 -7.43 -5.80
CA HIS A 262 -11.80 -6.14 -5.52
C HIS A 262 -12.27 -5.11 -6.58
N SER A 263 -12.16 -3.80 -6.39
CA SER A 263 -12.30 -3.15 -5.08
C SER A 263 -13.59 -3.60 -4.39
N THR A 264 -13.66 -3.42 -3.07
CA THR A 264 -14.80 -3.90 -2.27
C THR A 264 -16.12 -3.27 -2.76
N PRO A 265 -17.05 -4.04 -3.34
CA PRO A 265 -18.29 -3.49 -3.86
C PRO A 265 -19.20 -3.03 -2.73
N ARG A 266 -20.04 -2.03 -2.98
CA ARG A 266 -21.20 -1.73 -2.11
C ARG A 266 -22.12 -2.95 -2.04
N ILE A 267 -23.00 -3.03 -1.05
CA ILE A 267 -24.06 -4.06 -1.00
C ILE A 267 -24.93 -3.99 -2.27
N TYR A 268 -25.17 -5.13 -2.90
CA TYR A 268 -25.85 -5.25 -4.18
C TYR A 268 -26.69 -6.52 -4.26
N ASP A 269 -27.77 -6.49 -5.07
CA ASP A 269 -28.75 -7.58 -5.11
C ASP A 269 -28.51 -8.50 -6.31
N CYS A 270 -27.45 -9.29 -6.26
CA CYS A 270 -27.25 -10.44 -7.15
C CYS A 270 -26.31 -11.45 -6.48
N PRO A 271 -26.85 -12.37 -5.67
CA PRO A 271 -26.03 -13.30 -4.92
C PRO A 271 -25.33 -14.26 -5.87
N GLY A 272 -24.13 -14.70 -5.53
CA GLY A 272 -23.42 -15.59 -6.43
C GLY A 272 -22.15 -16.20 -5.91
N VAL A 273 -21.57 -17.05 -6.75
CA VAL A 273 -20.42 -17.88 -6.40
C VAL A 273 -19.34 -17.82 -7.47
N LEU A 274 -18.10 -18.04 -7.07
CA LEU A 274 -16.92 -18.07 -7.94
C LEU A 274 -16.46 -19.52 -8.05
N VAL A 275 -16.19 -19.98 -9.26
CA VAL A 275 -15.65 -21.32 -9.56
C VAL A 275 -14.38 -21.20 -10.39
N ASP A 276 -13.46 -22.13 -10.23
CA ASP A 276 -12.25 -22.21 -11.04
C ASP A 276 -12.53 -22.73 -12.46
N ARG A 277 -11.51 -22.73 -13.33
CA ARG A 277 -11.67 -23.13 -14.73
C ARG A 277 -12.01 -24.62 -14.93
N VAL A 278 -11.60 -25.48 -14.00
CA VAL A 278 -11.82 -26.94 -14.05
C VAL A 278 -13.23 -27.26 -13.64
N ALA A 279 -13.65 -26.82 -12.44
CA ALA A 279 -15.02 -27.00 -11.97
C ALA A 279 -16.04 -26.25 -12.86
N GLY A 280 -15.66 -25.05 -13.31
CA GLY A 280 -16.48 -24.20 -14.16
C GLY A 280 -16.70 -24.71 -15.58
N ALA A 281 -15.87 -25.63 -16.09
CA ALA A 281 -16.04 -26.19 -17.44
C ALA A 281 -17.42 -26.83 -17.63
N LYS A 282 -17.93 -27.53 -16.61
CA LYS A 282 -19.28 -28.08 -16.60
C LYS A 282 -20.34 -26.98 -16.59
N VAL A 283 -20.17 -25.98 -15.72
CA VAL A 283 -21.12 -24.85 -15.60
C VAL A 283 -21.25 -24.11 -16.94
N LEU A 284 -20.14 -23.88 -17.64
CA LEU A 284 -20.13 -23.26 -18.97
C LEU A 284 -20.89 -24.10 -20.01
N ALA A 285 -20.65 -25.42 -20.04
CA ALA A 285 -21.34 -26.32 -20.96
C ALA A 285 -22.85 -26.37 -20.69
N ASP A 286 -23.24 -26.42 -19.42
CA ASP A 286 -24.65 -26.44 -19.02
C ASP A 286 -25.35 -25.10 -19.28
N ALA A 287 -24.66 -23.98 -19.06
CA ALA A 287 -25.18 -22.64 -19.36
C ALA A 287 -25.37 -22.42 -20.86
N ALA A 288 -24.44 -22.91 -21.70
CA ALA A 288 -24.58 -22.88 -23.15
C ALA A 288 -25.78 -23.71 -23.64
N ALA A 289 -26.15 -24.75 -22.90
CA ALA A 289 -27.34 -25.57 -23.15
C ALA A 289 -28.62 -25.02 -22.50
N GLY A 290 -28.57 -23.88 -21.78
CA GLY A 290 -29.72 -23.27 -21.11
C GLY A 290 -30.30 -24.10 -19.96
N LYS A 291 -29.48 -24.95 -19.33
CA LYS A 291 -29.91 -25.83 -18.23
C LYS A 291 -30.11 -25.07 -16.92
N MET A 292 -30.70 -25.73 -15.95
CA MET A 292 -30.94 -25.18 -14.62
C MET A 292 -29.68 -25.23 -13.75
N ALA A 293 -29.52 -24.26 -12.87
CA ALA A 293 -28.60 -24.33 -11.74
C ALA A 293 -29.31 -23.95 -10.44
N THR A 294 -28.77 -24.39 -9.31
CA THR A 294 -29.15 -23.94 -7.97
C THR A 294 -27.94 -23.25 -7.35
N VAL A 295 -28.06 -21.95 -7.09
CA VAL A 295 -27.04 -21.17 -6.38
C VAL A 295 -27.50 -20.97 -4.95
N LYS A 296 -26.65 -21.34 -4.00
CA LYS A 296 -26.83 -21.06 -2.57
C LYS A 296 -25.72 -20.11 -2.13
N LEU A 297 -26.11 -19.01 -1.50
CA LEU A 297 -25.28 -18.08 -0.76
C LEU A 297 -26.11 -17.54 0.41
N GLU A 298 -25.73 -17.87 1.64
CA GLU A 298 -26.35 -17.40 2.87
C GLU A 298 -25.64 -16.11 3.33
N GLY A 299 -26.18 -14.97 2.94
CA GLY A 299 -25.65 -13.65 3.31
C GLY A 299 -26.42 -13.05 4.48
N GLU A 300 -25.70 -12.48 5.44
CA GLU A 300 -26.29 -11.78 6.58
C GLU A 300 -25.86 -10.31 6.58
N ILE A 301 -26.75 -9.43 7.06
CA ILE A 301 -26.42 -8.02 7.31
C ILE A 301 -26.53 -7.75 8.81
N GLU A 302 -25.40 -7.52 9.45
CA GLU A 302 -25.33 -6.93 10.77
C GLU A 302 -25.52 -5.42 10.64
N LYS A 303 -26.64 -4.91 11.17
CA LYS A 303 -26.94 -3.48 11.19
C LYS A 303 -26.08 -2.78 12.23
N ASP A 304 -25.57 -1.60 11.86
CA ASP A 304 -24.82 -0.72 12.76
C ASP A 304 -23.63 -1.42 13.47
N SER A 305 -22.91 -2.26 12.73
CA SER A 305 -21.65 -2.86 13.20
C SER A 305 -20.66 -1.75 13.55
N ARG A 306 -20.16 -1.77 14.78
CA ARG A 306 -19.30 -0.71 15.33
C ARG A 306 -17.83 -1.04 15.14
N THR A 307 -17.11 -0.06 14.61
CA THR A 307 -15.67 -0.11 14.33
C THR A 307 -15.06 1.26 14.60
N TYR A 308 -13.74 1.41 14.48
CA TYR A 308 -13.06 2.68 14.68
C TYR A 308 -11.73 2.78 13.93
N GLN A 309 -11.42 3.99 13.47
CA GLN A 309 -10.07 4.35 13.05
C GLN A 309 -9.21 4.62 14.28
N LEU A 310 -7.94 4.24 14.24
CA LEU A 310 -7.02 4.42 15.37
C LEU A 310 -5.94 5.44 15.02
N VAL A 311 -5.82 6.47 15.85
CA VAL A 311 -4.77 7.50 15.75
C VAL A 311 -3.97 7.51 17.04
N GLY A 312 -2.67 7.78 16.97
CA GLY A 312 -1.84 7.94 18.16
C GLY A 312 -0.46 8.50 17.84
N PHE A 313 0.29 8.83 18.89
CA PHE A 313 1.52 9.59 18.76
C PHE A 313 2.67 8.95 19.52
N LEU A 314 3.80 8.72 18.86
CA LEU A 314 5.09 8.50 19.50
C LEU A 314 5.80 9.86 19.68
N PRO A 315 5.91 10.40 20.91
CA PRO A 315 6.31 11.79 21.13
C PRO A 315 7.72 12.13 20.61
N GLY A 316 7.85 13.21 19.85
CA GLY A 316 9.13 13.85 19.56
C GLY A 316 9.61 14.76 20.69
N ARG A 317 10.78 15.37 20.52
CA ARG A 317 11.38 16.31 21.50
C ARG A 317 10.52 17.55 21.77
N ALA A 318 9.70 17.94 20.79
CA ALA A 318 8.85 19.13 20.83
C ALA A 318 7.35 18.78 20.98
N TYR A 319 7.03 17.52 21.24
CA TYR A 319 5.66 17.06 21.39
C TYR A 319 4.88 17.87 22.43
N GLY A 320 3.63 18.21 22.11
CA GLY A 320 2.79 19.05 22.97
C GLY A 320 3.13 20.54 22.96
N THR A 321 4.07 20.98 22.11
CA THR A 321 4.42 22.41 21.96
C THR A 321 4.03 22.95 20.58
N GLU A 322 4.11 24.27 20.41
CA GLU A 322 3.92 24.94 19.11
C GLU A 322 4.98 24.57 18.08
N LYS A 323 6.13 24.03 18.52
CA LYS A 323 7.23 23.61 17.64
C LYS A 323 7.16 22.13 17.24
N ASP A 324 6.09 21.43 17.64
CA ASP A 324 5.91 20.04 17.25
C ASP A 324 5.76 19.92 15.74
N GLN A 325 6.37 18.87 15.19
CA GLN A 325 6.28 18.47 13.79
C GLN A 325 6.03 16.98 13.76
N ARG A 326 5.17 16.54 12.84
CA ARG A 326 4.65 15.17 12.83
C ARG A 326 4.96 14.49 11.51
N VAL A 327 5.52 13.29 11.60
CA VAL A 327 5.63 12.35 10.48
C VAL A 327 4.44 11.42 10.56
N LEU A 328 3.62 11.39 9.51
CA LEU A 328 2.46 10.50 9.42
C LEU A 328 2.89 9.11 8.96
N LEU A 329 2.45 8.07 9.66
CA LEU A 329 2.46 6.69 9.18
C LEU A 329 1.01 6.23 8.96
N SER A 330 0.68 5.73 7.77
CA SER A 330 -0.69 5.34 7.45
C SER A 330 -0.78 3.96 6.82
N THR A 331 -1.90 3.28 7.08
CA THR A 331 -2.26 1.97 6.51
C THR A 331 -3.72 1.67 6.83
N HIS A 332 -4.28 0.61 6.24
CA HIS A 332 -5.54 0.02 6.72
C HIS A 332 -5.28 -1.21 7.61
N THR A 333 -6.29 -1.60 8.38
CA THR A 333 -6.22 -2.74 9.31
C THR A 333 -7.31 -3.77 9.10
N ASP A 334 -8.21 -3.53 8.16
CA ASP A 334 -9.24 -4.48 7.77
C ASP A 334 -8.85 -5.26 6.52
N GLY A 335 -9.10 -6.56 6.47
CA GLY A 335 -8.63 -7.36 5.34
C GLY A 335 -8.91 -8.85 5.46
N MET A 336 -8.72 -9.56 4.35
CA MET A 336 -8.96 -11.00 4.22
C MET A 336 -7.73 -11.86 4.54
N SER A 337 -6.55 -11.27 4.70
CA SER A 337 -5.32 -12.03 4.88
C SER A 337 -4.23 -11.23 5.59
N ASN A 338 -3.23 -11.96 6.11
CA ASN A 338 -2.07 -11.35 6.74
C ASN A 338 -1.34 -10.36 5.83
N VAL A 339 -1.05 -10.71 4.57
CA VAL A 339 -0.40 -9.75 3.65
C VAL A 339 -1.23 -8.48 3.52
N GLU A 340 -2.55 -8.61 3.40
CA GLU A 340 -3.45 -7.47 3.19
C GLU A 340 -3.29 -6.37 4.25
N ASP A 341 -3.41 -6.76 5.52
CA ASP A 341 -3.65 -5.84 6.63
C ASP A 341 -2.52 -5.85 7.67
N ASN A 342 -1.35 -6.40 7.31
CA ASN A 342 -0.15 -6.36 8.16
C ASN A 342 0.62 -5.04 8.12
N GLY A 343 0.15 -4.03 7.37
CA GLY A 343 0.71 -2.69 7.42
C GLY A 343 0.73 -2.11 8.84
N GLY A 344 -0.29 -2.43 9.65
CA GLY A 344 -0.32 -2.10 11.08
C GLY A 344 0.84 -2.70 11.87
N LEU A 345 1.23 -3.94 11.60
CA LEU A 345 2.42 -4.57 12.18
C LEU A 345 3.71 -3.90 11.69
N GLY A 346 3.76 -3.48 10.43
CA GLY A 346 4.87 -2.71 9.87
C GLY A 346 5.07 -1.38 10.58
N ILE A 347 3.98 -0.63 10.82
CA ILE A 347 3.97 0.61 11.60
C ILE A 347 4.45 0.34 13.04
N ALA A 348 3.94 -0.71 13.68
CA ALA A 348 4.38 -1.08 15.03
C ALA A 348 5.89 -1.39 15.07
N ALA A 349 6.46 -2.02 14.05
CA ALA A 349 7.90 -2.30 13.97
C ALA A 349 8.73 -1.02 13.82
N VAL A 350 8.29 -0.06 12.99
CA VAL A 350 8.94 1.26 12.87
C VAL A 350 8.85 2.02 14.19
N ILE A 351 7.68 2.04 14.83
CA ILE A 351 7.47 2.70 16.13
C ILE A 351 8.33 2.05 17.22
N GLN A 352 8.41 0.72 17.25
CA GLN A 352 9.27 -0.01 18.18
C GLN A 352 10.73 0.42 18.03
N TYR A 353 11.25 0.48 16.80
CA TYR A 353 12.62 0.92 16.54
C TYR A 353 12.84 2.35 17.05
N MET A 354 11.93 3.26 16.67
CA MET A 354 12.02 4.68 17.03
C MET A 354 11.75 4.93 18.52
N SER A 355 11.08 4.00 19.22
CA SER A 355 10.89 4.07 20.67
C SER A 355 12.19 3.91 21.45
N ARG A 356 13.18 3.21 20.86
CA ARG A 356 14.51 3.01 21.45
C ARG A 356 15.41 4.23 21.33
N VAL A 357 15.04 5.22 20.50
CA VAL A 357 15.68 6.54 20.47
C VAL A 357 15.06 7.43 21.54
N PRO A 358 15.83 8.00 22.48
CA PRO A 358 15.30 8.87 23.53
C PRO A 358 14.44 10.00 22.96
N GLN A 359 13.29 10.29 23.58
CA GLN A 359 12.37 11.34 23.12
C GLN A 359 13.06 12.69 22.86
N ALA A 360 13.99 13.10 23.73
CA ALA A 360 14.75 14.35 23.57
C ALA A 360 15.61 14.40 22.29
N GLN A 361 15.97 13.24 21.73
CA GLN A 361 16.76 13.11 20.51
C GLN A 361 15.88 12.94 19.27
N ARG A 362 14.62 12.51 19.40
CA ARG A 362 13.67 12.37 18.28
C ARG A 362 13.26 13.75 17.76
N PRO A 363 13.66 14.15 16.54
CA PRO A 363 13.45 15.54 16.10
C PRO A 363 11.99 15.91 15.91
N ARG A 364 11.16 14.92 15.55
CA ARG A 364 9.74 15.04 15.22
C ARG A 364 8.96 13.93 15.93
N THR A 365 7.67 14.14 16.10
CA THR A 365 6.69 13.17 16.58
C THR A 365 6.31 12.23 15.44
N ILE A 366 6.11 10.95 15.71
CA ILE A 366 5.47 10.05 14.73
C ILE A 366 3.99 9.98 15.08
N MET A 367 3.13 10.37 14.15
CA MET A 367 1.69 10.17 14.21
C MET A 367 1.38 8.94 13.36
N PHE A 368 0.59 8.00 13.87
CA PHE A 368 0.03 6.95 13.01
C PHE A 368 -1.47 7.16 12.79
N PHE A 369 -1.96 6.68 11.65
CA PHE A 369 -3.37 6.60 11.29
C PHE A 369 -3.64 5.20 10.74
N LEU A 370 -4.45 4.43 11.47
CA LEU A 370 -4.90 3.11 11.05
C LEU A 370 -6.35 3.24 10.59
N ASP A 371 -6.55 3.20 9.27
CA ASP A 371 -7.88 3.16 8.68
C ASP A 371 -8.45 1.73 8.77
N ASN A 372 -9.76 1.61 8.61
CA ASN A 372 -10.49 0.34 8.65
C ASN A 372 -11.69 0.37 7.69
N ARG A 373 -11.61 1.17 6.62
CA ARG A 373 -12.68 1.34 5.62
C ARG A 373 -12.38 0.64 4.29
N HIS A 374 -11.24 -0.04 4.15
CA HIS A 374 -10.81 -0.58 2.85
C HIS A 374 -11.68 -1.77 2.39
N PHE A 375 -12.25 -2.52 3.34
CA PHE A 375 -13.07 -3.72 3.15
C PHE A 375 -14.51 -3.60 3.65
N VAL A 376 -14.96 -2.40 4.03
CA VAL A 376 -16.39 -2.13 4.24
C VAL A 376 -17.11 -2.08 2.88
N PRO A 377 -18.43 -2.34 2.81
CA PRO A 377 -19.16 -2.28 1.54
C PRO A 377 -19.04 -0.90 0.88
N GLY A 378 -18.47 -0.87 -0.34
CA GLY A 378 -18.21 0.36 -1.09
C GLY A 378 -16.86 1.01 -0.79
N ALA A 379 -16.00 0.32 -0.02
CA ALA A 379 -14.71 0.79 0.46
C ALA A 379 -14.84 2.16 1.17
N GLU A 380 -13.79 3.00 1.11
CA GLU A 380 -13.76 4.31 1.79
C GLU A 380 -14.92 5.21 1.35
N THR A 381 -15.34 5.12 0.08
CA THR A 381 -16.45 5.92 -0.45
C THR A 381 -17.83 5.49 0.06
N GLY A 382 -17.95 4.26 0.57
CA GLY A 382 -19.20 3.72 1.08
C GLY A 382 -19.57 4.24 2.47
N VAL A 383 -18.58 4.75 3.22
CA VAL A 383 -18.76 5.23 4.59
C VAL A 383 -18.00 6.56 4.77
N PRO A 384 -18.70 7.71 4.86
CA PRO A 384 -18.08 9.03 4.87
C PRO A 384 -17.60 9.41 6.28
N TYR A 385 -16.80 8.55 6.90
CA TYR A 385 -16.17 8.79 8.21
C TYR A 385 -14.66 8.79 7.99
N ASP A 386 -14.03 9.96 7.99
CA ASP A 386 -12.59 10.10 7.81
C ASP A 386 -12.03 11.01 8.90
N TYR A 387 -11.08 10.53 9.69
CA TYR A 387 -10.48 11.34 10.75
C TYR A 387 -9.88 12.66 10.23
N PHE A 388 -9.30 12.69 9.04
CA PHE A 388 -8.72 13.92 8.50
C PHE A 388 -9.78 14.87 7.93
N ASP A 389 -10.87 14.35 7.36
CA ASP A 389 -11.97 15.19 6.86
C ASP A 389 -12.85 15.72 8.00
N ASP A 390 -13.10 14.91 9.02
CA ASP A 390 -14.04 15.21 10.10
C ASP A 390 -13.41 16.09 11.20
N PHE A 391 -12.08 16.19 11.24
CA PHE A 391 -11.34 17.02 12.20
C PHE A 391 -10.38 17.97 11.46
N GLU A 392 -10.81 19.22 11.29
CA GLU A 392 -10.08 20.30 10.56
C GLU A 392 -8.60 20.44 10.95
N HIS A 393 -8.26 20.16 12.21
CA HIS A 393 -6.90 20.27 12.75
C HIS A 393 -6.13 18.94 12.83
N ALA A 394 -6.66 17.85 12.28
CA ALA A 394 -6.03 16.53 12.34
C ALA A 394 -4.67 16.48 11.63
N ALA A 395 -4.55 17.17 10.50
CA ALA A 395 -3.32 17.27 9.74
C ALA A 395 -2.38 18.39 10.24
N ASP A 396 -2.78 19.16 11.25
CA ASP A 396 -1.94 20.23 11.79
C ASP A 396 -0.59 19.66 12.23
N LYS A 397 0.46 20.38 11.83
CA LYS A 397 1.87 20.05 12.11
C LYS A 397 2.38 18.78 11.42
N VAL A 398 1.58 18.10 10.60
CA VAL A 398 2.09 17.06 9.70
C VAL A 398 3.02 17.71 8.69
N VAL A 399 4.20 17.11 8.48
CA VAL A 399 5.24 17.65 7.59
C VAL A 399 5.64 16.68 6.48
N GLY A 400 5.08 15.48 6.50
CA GLY A 400 5.32 14.41 5.54
C GLY A 400 4.94 13.06 6.13
N GLY A 401 5.05 11.99 5.34
CA GLY A 401 4.65 10.66 5.82
C GLY A 401 5.06 9.48 4.97
N VAL A 402 4.81 8.28 5.50
CA VAL A 402 5.03 7.00 4.83
C VAL A 402 3.80 6.12 5.02
N ALA A 403 3.18 5.67 3.91
CA ALA A 403 2.20 4.59 3.94
C ALA A 403 2.90 3.22 3.86
N LEU A 404 2.33 2.19 4.50
CA LEU A 404 2.90 0.84 4.60
C LEU A 404 1.83 -0.22 4.32
N GLU A 405 2.00 -1.06 3.31
CA GLU A 405 1.05 -2.14 2.96
C GLU A 405 1.74 -3.39 2.41
N HIS A 406 1.11 -4.56 2.57
CA HIS A 406 1.51 -5.82 1.91
C HIS A 406 2.93 -6.32 2.19
N PHE A 407 3.39 -6.21 3.44
CA PHE A 407 4.77 -6.57 3.76
C PHE A 407 4.98 -8.08 3.81
N GLY A 408 6.16 -8.52 3.37
CA GLY A 408 6.58 -9.92 3.39
C GLY A 408 5.97 -10.80 2.30
N GLY A 409 5.14 -10.25 1.41
CA GLY A 409 4.45 -11.01 0.37
C GLY A 409 5.40 -11.83 -0.52
N MET A 410 4.97 -13.05 -0.84
CA MET A 410 5.70 -13.99 -1.70
C MET A 410 5.02 -14.10 -3.07
N GLN A 411 5.80 -14.25 -4.14
CA GLN A 411 5.29 -14.39 -5.50
C GLN A 411 4.77 -15.82 -5.75
N PHE A 412 3.65 -15.91 -6.47
CA PHE A 412 3.09 -17.17 -6.91
C PHE A 412 2.86 -17.20 -8.41
N ALA A 413 3.03 -18.39 -8.99
CA ALA A 413 2.82 -18.65 -10.40
C ALA A 413 1.81 -19.77 -10.61
N GLU A 414 1.17 -19.74 -11.77
CA GLU A 414 0.28 -20.77 -12.25
C GLU A 414 0.88 -21.48 -13.48
N ASN A 415 1.11 -22.78 -13.37
CA ASN A 415 1.55 -23.63 -14.48
C ASN A 415 0.44 -24.63 -14.80
N GLY A 416 -0.38 -24.31 -15.80
CA GLY A 416 -1.60 -25.07 -16.07
C GLY A 416 -2.60 -24.94 -14.91
N ASN A 417 -2.85 -26.04 -14.20
CA ASN A 417 -3.74 -26.05 -13.02
C ASN A 417 -2.98 -26.15 -11.68
N GLU A 418 -1.65 -26.04 -11.70
CA GLU A 418 -0.82 -25.98 -10.50
C GLU A 418 -0.54 -24.52 -10.14
N TYR A 419 -0.89 -24.10 -8.92
CA TYR A 419 -0.58 -22.77 -8.38
C TYR A 419 0.33 -22.91 -7.17
N LYS A 420 1.52 -22.28 -7.20
CA LYS A 420 2.54 -22.45 -6.16
C LYS A 420 3.46 -21.25 -6.04
N ALA A 421 4.13 -21.14 -4.90
CA ALA A 421 5.15 -20.13 -4.67
C ALA A 421 6.30 -20.32 -5.67
N THR A 422 6.85 -19.23 -6.17
CA THR A 422 8.03 -19.27 -7.07
C THR A 422 9.34 -19.35 -6.29
N GLY A 423 9.30 -19.12 -4.98
CA GLY A 423 10.47 -18.97 -4.12
C GLY A 423 11.06 -17.55 -4.13
N LEU A 424 10.47 -16.64 -4.91
CA LEU A 424 10.83 -15.23 -4.91
C LEU A 424 9.83 -14.42 -4.07
N PRO A 425 10.27 -13.30 -3.48
CA PRO A 425 9.33 -12.34 -2.93
C PRO A 425 8.42 -11.77 -4.03
N ALA A 426 7.24 -11.30 -3.64
CA ALA A 426 6.45 -10.40 -4.47
C ALA A 426 7.23 -9.10 -4.71
N HIS A 427 6.92 -8.38 -5.79
CA HIS A 427 7.54 -7.08 -6.01
C HIS A 427 7.13 -6.13 -4.88
N THR A 428 8.02 -5.22 -4.47
CA THR A 428 7.68 -4.15 -3.52
C THR A 428 7.86 -2.81 -4.20
N TYR A 429 6.82 -1.99 -4.20
CA TYR A 429 6.87 -0.62 -4.67
C TYR A 429 7.30 0.33 -3.55
N ALA A 430 8.13 1.30 -3.89
CA ALA A 430 8.33 2.54 -3.17
C ALA A 430 7.78 3.67 -4.05
N PHE A 431 6.49 3.98 -3.91
CA PHE A 431 5.86 5.08 -4.61
C PHE A 431 6.28 6.41 -3.97
N THR A 432 6.41 7.44 -4.80
CA THR A 432 6.69 8.82 -4.36
C THR A 432 6.14 9.82 -5.37
N TYR A 433 6.07 11.08 -4.97
CA TYR A 433 5.86 12.20 -5.90
C TYR A 433 7.01 12.35 -6.89
N PRO A 434 6.81 13.00 -8.06
CA PRO A 434 7.84 13.21 -9.09
C PRO A 434 8.94 14.22 -8.71
N ASN A 435 9.28 14.32 -7.42
CA ASN A 435 10.38 15.13 -6.90
C ASN A 435 11.71 14.36 -7.04
N PRO A 436 12.74 14.93 -7.70
CA PRO A 436 14.02 14.23 -7.90
C PRO A 436 14.72 13.79 -6.61
N LEU A 437 14.67 14.60 -5.54
CA LEU A 437 15.26 14.25 -4.25
C LEU A 437 14.42 13.16 -3.54
N ALA A 438 13.09 13.21 -3.64
CA ALA A 438 12.25 12.17 -3.03
C ALA A 438 12.46 10.80 -3.71
N ILE A 439 12.65 10.80 -5.04
CA ILE A 439 13.04 9.62 -5.81
C ILE A 439 14.43 9.13 -5.39
N GLU A 440 15.42 10.03 -5.29
CA GLU A 440 16.76 9.70 -4.82
C GLU A 440 16.73 9.02 -3.43
N LYS A 441 15.92 9.54 -2.50
CA LYS A 441 15.74 8.97 -1.15
C LYS A 441 15.00 7.63 -1.16
N ALA A 442 14.04 7.44 -2.05
CA ALA A 442 13.41 6.13 -2.27
C ALA A 442 14.42 5.10 -2.77
N ILE A 443 15.24 5.45 -3.78
CA ILE A 443 16.29 4.59 -4.31
C ILE A 443 17.31 4.25 -3.20
N GLN A 444 17.72 5.25 -2.43
CA GLN A 444 18.59 5.05 -1.27
C GLN A 444 17.96 4.07 -0.28
N ALA A 445 16.67 4.23 0.07
CA ALA A 445 15.99 3.33 1.00
C ALA A 445 15.93 1.88 0.50
N VAL A 446 15.64 1.67 -0.79
CA VAL A 446 15.66 0.34 -1.42
C VAL A 446 17.05 -0.30 -1.31
N ASN A 447 18.11 0.46 -1.60
CA ASN A 447 19.48 -0.02 -1.54
C ASN A 447 19.97 -0.27 -0.11
N ASP A 448 19.76 0.68 0.81
CA ASP A 448 20.16 0.60 2.22
C ASP A 448 19.47 -0.58 2.93
N ALA A 449 18.21 -0.88 2.57
CA ALA A 449 17.47 -1.99 3.13
C ALA A 449 17.87 -3.36 2.53
N GLY A 450 18.54 -3.37 1.37
CA GLY A 450 18.75 -4.59 0.58
C GLY A 450 17.44 -5.14 0.02
N LEU A 451 16.48 -4.28 -0.33
CA LEU A 451 15.19 -4.68 -0.83
C LEU A 451 15.33 -5.27 -2.23
N ARG A 452 15.22 -6.59 -2.32
CA ARG A 452 15.15 -7.35 -3.57
C ARG A 452 13.79 -7.18 -4.22
N ARG A 453 13.74 -7.16 -5.55
CA ARG A 453 12.52 -6.95 -6.33
C ARG A 453 11.76 -5.67 -5.94
N GLY A 454 12.53 -4.65 -5.54
CA GLY A 454 12.06 -3.32 -5.24
C GLY A 454 11.89 -2.50 -6.51
N ILE A 455 10.83 -1.72 -6.60
CA ILE A 455 10.54 -0.78 -7.70
C ILE A 455 10.35 0.61 -7.10
N VAL A 456 11.11 1.60 -7.54
CA VAL A 456 10.80 3.01 -7.26
C VAL A 456 10.05 3.58 -8.44
N THR A 457 8.92 4.22 -8.17
CA THR A 457 8.06 4.78 -9.20
C THR A 457 7.44 6.10 -8.74
N ALA A 458 7.23 7.01 -9.68
CA ALA A 458 6.54 8.28 -9.46
C ALA A 458 5.37 8.47 -10.44
N PRO A 459 4.34 7.59 -10.37
CA PRO A 459 3.20 7.62 -11.28
C PRO A 459 2.22 8.73 -10.89
N THR A 460 1.15 8.91 -11.68
CA THR A 460 0.02 9.74 -11.22
C THR A 460 -0.65 9.09 -10.01
N GLY A 461 -0.85 9.85 -8.94
CA GLY A 461 -1.62 9.42 -7.76
C GLY A 461 -3.14 9.44 -8.01
N ASN A 462 -3.90 8.53 -7.37
CA ASN A 462 -5.38 8.64 -7.33
C ASN A 462 -5.74 9.75 -6.34
N GLY A 463 -6.80 10.50 -6.61
CA GLY A 463 -7.21 11.64 -5.77
C GLY A 463 -6.46 12.94 -6.09
N TYR A 464 -5.27 12.85 -6.66
CA TYR A 464 -4.48 14.01 -7.10
C TYR A 464 -4.82 14.46 -8.52
N SER A 465 -6.12 14.58 -8.85
CA SER A 465 -6.57 14.94 -10.19
C SER A 465 -5.88 16.21 -10.69
N GLY A 466 -4.83 16.07 -11.51
CA GLY A 466 -4.05 17.17 -12.07
C GLY A 466 -2.60 17.32 -11.62
N LEU A 467 -2.09 16.54 -10.64
CA LEU A 467 -0.67 16.57 -10.27
C LEU A 467 0.08 15.49 -11.07
N TYR A 468 0.49 15.92 -12.26
CA TYR A 468 1.36 15.32 -13.26
C TYR A 468 2.15 14.05 -12.87
N SER A 469 2.03 13.01 -13.70
CA SER A 469 3.01 11.92 -13.81
C SER A 469 4.19 12.34 -14.68
N LYS A 470 5.40 11.89 -14.35
CA LYS A 470 6.52 11.91 -15.29
C LYS A 470 6.71 10.53 -15.93
N PRO A 471 7.16 10.43 -17.20
CA PRO A 471 7.57 9.16 -17.77
C PRO A 471 8.70 8.52 -16.94
N GLY A 472 8.79 7.19 -16.95
CA GLY A 472 9.90 6.49 -16.34
C GLY A 472 11.19 6.60 -17.18
N VAL A 473 12.23 5.86 -16.78
CA VAL A 473 13.55 5.95 -17.42
C VAL A 473 13.57 5.49 -18.88
N HIS A 474 12.54 4.78 -19.34
CA HIS A 474 12.37 4.36 -20.74
C HIS A 474 11.41 5.28 -21.53
N GLY A 475 10.94 6.37 -20.92
CA GLY A 475 9.99 7.29 -21.55
C GLY A 475 8.56 6.76 -21.64
N LEU A 476 8.22 5.68 -20.92
CA LEU A 476 6.90 5.07 -20.88
C LEU A 476 6.14 5.47 -19.61
N SER A 477 4.83 5.18 -19.58
CA SER A 477 4.00 5.38 -18.37
C SER A 477 4.52 4.52 -17.23
N GLN A 478 4.68 5.14 -16.05
CA GLN A 478 5.02 4.42 -14.82
C GLN A 478 3.81 3.74 -14.17
N GLY A 479 2.63 3.92 -14.74
CA GLY A 479 1.40 3.35 -14.24
C GLY A 479 0.68 4.23 -13.25
N PHE A 480 0.26 3.63 -12.15
CA PHE A 480 -0.67 4.19 -11.19
C PHE A 480 -0.21 3.93 -9.75
N TRP A 481 -0.51 4.83 -8.81
CA TRP A 481 -0.14 4.70 -7.39
C TRP A 481 -1.16 3.86 -6.60
N PHE A 482 -0.91 2.56 -6.44
CA PHE A 482 -1.76 1.70 -5.58
C PHE A 482 -1.75 2.18 -4.11
N GLY A 483 -2.93 2.29 -3.48
CA GLY A 483 -3.05 2.81 -2.11
C GLY A 483 -2.77 4.31 -1.97
N GLY A 484 -2.83 5.10 -3.05
CA GLY A 484 -2.59 6.55 -3.00
C GLY A 484 -3.50 7.32 -2.03
N ASN A 485 -4.68 6.77 -1.70
CA ASN A 485 -5.62 7.37 -0.74
C ASN A 485 -5.05 7.45 0.68
N PHE A 486 -4.18 6.52 1.10
CA PHE A 486 -3.53 6.59 2.43
C PHE A 486 -2.58 7.79 2.57
N MET A 487 -2.28 8.44 1.44
CA MET A 487 -1.45 9.63 1.33
C MET A 487 -2.28 10.88 1.04
N SER A 488 -3.62 10.80 0.95
CA SER A 488 -4.47 11.97 0.72
C SER A 488 -4.27 13.07 1.77
N PRO A 489 -4.02 12.78 3.06
CA PRO A 489 -3.77 13.86 4.02
C PRO A 489 -2.52 14.68 3.66
N LEU A 490 -1.49 14.07 3.06
CA LEU A 490 -0.32 14.80 2.60
C LEU A 490 -0.59 15.59 1.31
N ALA A 491 -1.47 15.08 0.45
CA ALA A 491 -1.98 15.78 -0.73
C ALA A 491 -2.66 17.08 -0.35
N GLU A 492 -3.70 16.94 0.46
CA GLU A 492 -4.73 17.93 0.66
C GLU A 492 -4.26 19.01 1.62
N ASN A 493 -3.31 18.66 2.50
CA ASN A 493 -2.78 19.56 3.53
C ASN A 493 -1.40 20.11 3.15
N GLY A 494 -1.30 20.69 1.94
CA GLY A 494 -0.16 21.51 1.55
C GLY A 494 0.92 20.80 0.74
N HIS A 495 0.57 19.75 0.01
CA HIS A 495 1.51 18.96 -0.81
C HIS A 495 2.77 18.60 -0.02
N LEU A 496 2.61 17.74 0.98
CA LEU A 496 3.72 17.34 1.85
C LEU A 496 4.50 16.18 1.22
N PRO A 497 5.83 16.08 1.46
CA PRO A 497 6.62 14.96 0.98
C PRO A 497 6.17 13.64 1.59
N GLY A 498 6.22 12.57 0.80
CA GLY A 498 5.88 11.26 1.31
C GLY A 498 6.12 10.13 0.35
N TRP A 499 6.06 8.92 0.91
CA TRP A 499 6.27 7.67 0.20
C TRP A 499 5.20 6.65 0.57
N HIS A 500 4.98 5.68 -0.31
CA HIS A 500 4.21 4.49 0.02
C HIS A 500 5.07 3.26 -0.27
N VAL A 501 5.44 2.53 0.77
CA VAL A 501 6.10 1.23 0.65
C VAL A 501 5.01 0.17 0.64
N SER A 502 4.83 -0.50 -0.48
CA SER A 502 3.74 -1.45 -0.68
C SER A 502 4.24 -2.70 -1.38
N GLY A 503 4.09 -3.88 -0.78
CA GLY A 503 4.21 -5.12 -1.52
C GLY A 503 3.13 -5.22 -2.60
N ASP A 504 3.40 -5.98 -3.65
CA ASP A 504 2.37 -6.30 -4.63
C ASP A 504 1.26 -7.08 -3.93
N TRP A 505 0.01 -6.66 -4.16
CA TRP A 505 -1.15 -7.35 -3.62
C TRP A 505 -1.24 -8.74 -4.26
N PRO A 506 -0.97 -9.84 -3.52
CA PRO A 506 -1.25 -11.16 -4.05
C PRO A 506 -2.76 -11.21 -4.22
N SER A 507 -3.29 -11.52 -5.38
CA SER A 507 -4.75 -11.38 -5.61
C SER A 507 -5.42 -12.73 -5.79
N ALA A 508 -4.84 -13.78 -5.21
CA ALA A 508 -5.36 -15.14 -5.29
C ALA A 508 -6.13 -15.52 -4.02
N GLY A 509 -7.14 -16.36 -4.17
CA GLY A 509 -7.96 -16.79 -3.05
C GLY A 509 -7.23 -17.59 -1.96
N TYR A 510 -6.13 -18.26 -2.31
CA TYR A 510 -5.36 -19.05 -1.35
C TYR A 510 -4.61 -18.18 -0.30
N GLN A 511 -4.86 -16.88 -0.29
CA GLN A 511 -4.40 -15.94 0.73
C GLN A 511 -4.89 -16.26 2.13
N HIS A 512 -5.98 -17.01 2.25
CA HIS A 512 -6.81 -16.89 3.42
C HIS A 512 -6.51 -17.97 4.49
N TRP A 513 -5.89 -19.14 4.18
CA TRP A 513 -5.68 -20.27 5.15
C TRP A 513 -4.66 -21.39 4.85
N GLY A 514 -3.82 -21.31 3.81
CA GLY A 514 -2.57 -22.10 3.87
C GLY A 514 -1.67 -21.47 4.94
N PRO A 515 -0.74 -22.18 5.64
CA PRO A 515 0.11 -21.54 6.66
C PRO A 515 0.71 -20.26 6.08
N ALA A 516 0.21 -19.08 6.46
CA ALA A 516 0.48 -17.88 5.67
C ALA A 516 1.91 -17.43 5.94
N THR A 517 2.33 -17.56 7.19
CA THR A 517 3.71 -17.27 7.58
C THR A 517 4.65 -18.39 7.14
N GLY A 518 5.69 -18.03 6.38
CA GLY A 518 6.68 -18.94 5.79
C GLY A 518 6.30 -19.50 4.41
N VAL A 519 5.06 -19.29 3.94
CA VAL A 519 4.62 -19.70 2.59
C VAL A 519 4.16 -18.51 1.76
N ARG A 520 3.31 -17.65 2.31
CA ARG A 520 2.74 -16.46 1.66
C ARG A 520 3.40 -15.17 2.12
N VAL A 521 3.80 -15.15 3.38
CA VAL A 521 4.50 -14.04 4.03
C VAL A 521 5.81 -14.56 4.56
N ASP A 522 6.93 -14.06 4.06
CA ASP A 522 8.23 -14.36 4.65
C ASP A 522 8.58 -13.32 5.73
N PRO A 523 8.86 -13.76 6.98
CA PRO A 523 9.20 -12.84 8.06
C PRO A 523 10.47 -12.03 7.81
N GLU A 524 11.44 -12.56 7.05
CA GLU A 524 12.65 -11.80 6.75
C GLU A 524 12.36 -10.74 5.69
N TYR A 525 11.60 -11.08 4.66
CA TYR A 525 11.17 -10.10 3.66
C TYR A 525 10.27 -9.02 4.28
N PHE A 526 9.40 -9.38 5.24
CA PHE A 526 8.66 -8.41 6.06
C PHE A 526 9.60 -7.44 6.77
N ARG A 527 10.68 -7.94 7.41
CA ARG A 527 11.70 -7.07 8.03
C ARG A 527 12.39 -6.17 7.03
N ILE A 528 12.69 -6.67 5.83
CA ILE A 528 13.29 -5.87 4.75
C ILE A 528 12.33 -4.75 4.31
N ASN A 529 11.02 -5.02 4.20
CA ASN A 529 10.04 -3.98 3.91
C ASN A 529 9.97 -2.93 5.04
N VAL A 530 9.99 -3.36 6.31
CA VAL A 530 10.09 -2.47 7.49
C VAL A 530 11.36 -1.61 7.41
N LYS A 531 12.51 -2.19 7.06
CA LYS A 531 13.77 -1.46 6.88
C LYS A 531 13.66 -0.37 5.83
N THR A 532 13.06 -0.67 4.68
CA THR A 532 12.83 0.30 3.61
C THR A 532 11.96 1.46 4.11
N ALA A 533 10.83 1.18 4.76
CA ALA A 533 9.96 2.20 5.32
C ALA A 533 10.67 3.00 6.42
N LEU A 534 11.39 2.35 7.32
CA LEU A 534 12.16 2.98 8.40
C LEU A 534 13.21 3.95 7.84
N ARG A 535 13.91 3.62 6.74
CA ARG A 535 14.89 4.52 6.14
C ARG A 535 14.25 5.81 5.58
N LEU A 536 13.04 5.69 5.06
CA LEU A 536 12.25 6.84 4.62
C LEU A 536 11.73 7.66 5.80
N VAL A 537 11.28 7.01 6.87
CA VAL A 537 10.92 7.68 8.13
C VAL A 537 12.12 8.41 8.72
N GLN A 538 13.30 7.81 8.74
CA GLN A 538 14.54 8.45 9.18
C GLN A 538 14.83 9.72 8.36
N THR A 539 14.69 9.65 7.03
CA THR A 539 14.76 10.85 6.15
C THR A 539 13.76 11.91 6.60
N LEU A 540 12.50 11.54 6.82
CA LEU A 540 11.47 12.44 7.33
C LEU A 540 11.69 12.91 8.76
N MET A 541 12.60 12.32 9.52
CA MET A 541 12.92 12.73 10.89
C MET A 541 14.13 13.66 10.93
N THR A 542 15.09 13.52 10.01
CA THR A 542 16.37 14.23 10.08
C THR A 542 16.56 15.29 9.01
N ASP A 543 15.98 15.09 7.82
CA ASP A 543 16.27 15.92 6.67
C ASP A 543 15.43 17.20 6.68
N ASP A 544 15.92 18.14 5.88
CA ASP A 544 15.22 19.34 5.50
C ASP A 544 14.17 19.02 4.43
N LEU A 545 12.90 19.20 4.81
CA LEU A 545 11.76 18.73 4.01
C LEU A 545 11.37 19.70 2.89
N THR A 546 11.89 20.93 2.89
CA THR A 546 11.52 21.96 1.90
C THR A 546 11.93 21.57 0.48
N ALA A 547 13.06 20.86 0.31
CA ALA A 547 13.48 20.34 -0.99
C ALA A 547 12.77 19.03 -1.40
N LEU A 548 12.09 18.36 -0.47
CA LEU A 548 11.35 17.13 -0.71
C LEU A 548 9.91 17.38 -1.16
N ALA A 549 9.39 18.60 -0.98
CA ALA A 549 8.03 18.96 -1.35
C ALA A 549 7.70 18.57 -2.81
N PRO A 550 6.52 17.98 -3.10
CA PRO A 550 6.09 17.55 -4.43
C PRO A 550 6.13 18.68 -5.47
N ASP A 551 5.88 19.93 -5.08
CA ASP A 551 5.79 21.08 -5.99
C ASP A 551 7.06 21.28 -6.83
N TRP A 552 8.25 20.99 -6.28
CA TRP A 552 9.49 21.00 -7.05
C TRP A 552 9.45 20.01 -8.22
N GLY A 553 8.96 18.80 -7.97
CA GLY A 553 8.79 17.77 -8.99
C GLY A 553 7.78 18.19 -10.05
N ILE A 554 6.65 18.77 -9.62
CA ILE A 554 5.57 19.23 -10.50
C ILE A 554 6.07 20.34 -11.43
N VAL A 555 6.78 21.35 -10.90
CA VAL A 555 7.38 22.42 -11.74
C VAL A 555 8.30 21.83 -12.80
N ARG A 556 9.24 20.98 -12.39
CA ARG A 556 10.23 20.40 -13.31
C ARG A 556 9.57 19.54 -14.39
N ALA A 557 8.65 18.67 -13.98
CA ALA A 557 7.92 17.79 -14.90
C ALA A 557 7.07 18.57 -15.90
N ASN A 558 6.41 19.65 -15.46
CA ASN A 558 5.65 20.51 -16.37
C ASN A 558 6.54 21.21 -17.41
N ILE A 559 7.67 21.77 -16.98
CA ILE A 559 8.63 22.39 -17.89
C ILE A 559 9.12 21.36 -18.91
N ASP A 560 9.37 20.13 -18.46
CA ASP A 560 9.80 19.04 -19.34
C ASP A 560 8.69 18.52 -20.26
N ALA A 561 7.42 18.66 -19.88
CA ALA A 561 6.29 18.24 -20.70
C ALA A 561 5.95 19.23 -21.83
N PHE A 562 6.45 20.48 -21.78
CA PHE A 562 6.15 21.47 -22.82
C PHE A 562 6.65 21.02 -24.20
N THR A 563 5.75 21.16 -25.16
CA THR A 563 5.97 20.99 -26.60
C THR A 563 6.19 22.35 -27.26
N ASP A 564 6.69 22.37 -28.51
CA ASP A 564 6.86 23.61 -29.27
C ASP A 564 5.56 24.41 -29.40
N ALA A 565 4.40 23.73 -29.40
CA ALA A 565 3.09 24.36 -29.48
C ALA A 565 2.71 25.12 -28.21
N ASP A 566 3.34 24.85 -27.07
CA ASP A 566 3.06 25.51 -25.80
C ASP A 566 3.77 26.87 -25.66
N PHE A 567 4.79 27.13 -26.48
CA PHE A 567 5.55 28.38 -26.45
C PHE A 567 4.86 29.51 -27.22
N VAL A 568 5.04 30.74 -26.75
CA VAL A 568 4.55 31.96 -27.42
C VAL A 568 5.24 32.15 -28.78
N ALA A 569 6.53 31.86 -28.86
CA ALA A 569 7.31 31.83 -30.09
C ALA A 569 7.85 30.42 -30.35
N ALA A 570 7.37 29.77 -31.41
CA ALA A 570 7.80 28.41 -31.77
C ALA A 570 9.30 28.35 -32.13
N GLY A 571 9.83 29.41 -32.77
CA GLY A 571 11.26 29.54 -33.06
C GLY A 571 12.07 29.76 -31.79
N GLY A 572 12.64 28.69 -31.22
CA GLY A 572 13.46 28.74 -30.01
C GLY A 572 12.87 28.03 -28.79
N ALA A 573 11.71 27.37 -28.92
CA ALA A 573 11.05 26.62 -27.85
C ALA A 573 11.98 25.63 -27.13
N ALA A 574 12.71 24.80 -27.89
CA ALA A 574 13.67 23.84 -27.32
C ALA A 574 14.79 24.49 -26.50
N ALA A 575 15.33 25.64 -26.97
CA ALA A 575 16.37 26.37 -26.26
C ALA A 575 15.83 27.06 -24.99
N ALA A 576 14.62 27.62 -25.07
CA ALA A 576 13.92 28.21 -23.94
C ALA A 576 13.61 27.15 -22.86
N LYS A 577 13.07 26.00 -23.25
CA LYS A 577 12.84 24.83 -22.38
C LYS A 577 14.13 24.40 -21.68
N THR A 578 15.20 24.19 -22.45
CA THR A 578 16.51 23.79 -21.91
C THR A 578 17.05 24.81 -20.90
N THR A 579 16.87 26.10 -21.16
CA THR A 579 17.31 27.17 -20.27
C THR A 579 16.48 27.22 -18.99
N MET A 580 15.16 27.03 -19.07
CA MET A 580 14.27 26.95 -17.90
C MET A 580 14.63 25.76 -17.02
N LEU A 581 14.82 24.56 -17.61
CA LEU A 581 15.24 23.36 -16.86
C LEU A 581 16.59 23.56 -16.17
N ARG A 582 17.59 24.14 -16.86
CA ARG A 582 18.88 24.43 -16.24
C ARG A 582 18.77 25.41 -15.08
N SER A 583 17.96 26.45 -15.24
CA SER A 583 17.72 27.45 -14.19
C SER A 583 17.02 26.82 -12.99
N PHE A 584 15.99 26.01 -13.25
CA PHE A 584 15.31 25.22 -12.23
C PHE A 584 16.29 24.30 -11.48
N ASP A 585 17.09 23.51 -12.19
CA ASP A 585 18.01 22.54 -11.58
C ASP A 585 19.07 23.24 -10.71
N ALA A 586 19.56 24.42 -11.11
CA ALA A 586 20.48 25.24 -10.32
C ALA A 586 19.83 25.81 -9.05
N ILE A 587 18.60 26.32 -9.15
CA ILE A 587 17.83 26.81 -8.00
C ILE A 587 17.54 25.66 -7.03
N PHE A 588 17.09 24.51 -7.54
CA PHE A 588 16.81 23.34 -6.73
C PHE A 588 18.07 22.84 -6.01
N ALA A 589 19.22 22.85 -6.66
CA ALA A 589 20.50 22.51 -6.03
C ALA A 589 20.86 23.45 -4.87
N ASN A 590 20.55 24.75 -4.99
CA ASN A 590 20.72 25.70 -3.88
C ASN A 590 19.79 25.36 -2.70
N THR A 591 18.51 25.07 -2.97
CA THR A 591 17.54 24.64 -1.94
C THR A 591 18.01 23.36 -1.24
N LYS A 592 18.45 22.33 -1.97
CA LYS A 592 19.01 21.09 -1.40
C LYS A 592 20.20 21.35 -0.48
N ALA A 593 20.99 22.38 -0.78
CA ALA A 593 22.14 22.77 0.03
C ALA A 593 21.79 23.73 1.19
N GLY A 594 20.50 23.98 1.46
CA GLY A 594 20.03 24.91 2.49
C GLY A 594 20.30 26.39 2.16
N LYS A 595 20.65 26.71 0.91
CA LYS A 595 20.97 28.08 0.47
C LYS A 595 19.70 28.81 0.02
N TYR A 596 18.76 28.97 0.95
CA TYR A 596 17.44 29.55 0.71
C TYR A 596 17.49 30.96 0.14
N ASP A 597 18.41 31.81 0.60
CA ASP A 597 18.56 33.18 0.09
C ASP A 597 18.90 33.23 -1.40
N LEU A 598 19.72 32.28 -1.88
CA LEU A 598 20.06 32.18 -3.30
C LEU A 598 18.87 31.68 -4.11
N ALA A 599 18.18 30.65 -3.61
CA ALA A 599 16.98 30.14 -4.27
C ALA A 599 15.88 31.21 -4.34
N ALA A 600 15.61 31.91 -3.24
CA ALA A 600 14.62 32.98 -3.13
C ALA A 600 14.90 34.13 -4.10
N LYS A 601 16.17 34.46 -4.32
CA LYS A 601 16.60 35.48 -5.27
C LYS A 601 16.31 35.10 -6.72
N ASP A 602 16.51 33.84 -7.08
CA ASP A 602 16.51 33.39 -8.48
C ASP A 602 15.13 32.87 -8.94
N LEU A 603 14.27 32.41 -8.03
CA LEU A 603 12.92 31.91 -8.35
C LEU A 603 12.02 32.94 -9.07
N PRO A 604 11.97 34.23 -8.69
CA PRO A 604 11.19 35.24 -9.41
C PRO A 604 11.60 35.36 -10.88
N ALA A 605 12.89 35.21 -11.19
CA ALA A 605 13.40 35.27 -12.55
C ALA A 605 12.94 34.07 -13.38
N LEU A 606 13.01 32.85 -12.83
CA LEU A 606 12.47 31.64 -13.48
C LEU A 606 10.97 31.77 -13.73
N ARG A 607 10.22 32.30 -12.75
CA ARG A 607 8.77 32.52 -12.89
C ARG A 607 8.45 33.49 -14.02
N GLN A 608 9.18 34.60 -14.09
CA GLN A 608 9.00 35.58 -15.14
C GLN A 608 9.39 35.02 -16.52
N GLN A 609 10.47 34.23 -16.59
CA GLN A 609 10.87 33.55 -17.82
C GLN A 609 9.76 32.62 -18.32
N LEU A 610 9.18 31.81 -17.44
CA LEU A 610 8.08 30.90 -17.77
C LEU A 610 6.85 31.67 -18.27
N ALA A 611 6.41 32.71 -17.54
CA ALA A 611 5.25 33.52 -17.89
C ALA A 611 5.39 34.23 -19.23
N ASN A 612 6.61 34.64 -19.60
CA ASN A 612 6.87 35.33 -20.87
C ASN A 612 7.04 34.36 -22.06
N SER A 613 7.48 33.12 -21.81
CA SER A 613 7.88 32.18 -22.86
C SER A 613 6.78 31.20 -23.24
N VAL A 614 5.88 30.87 -22.30
CA VAL A 614 4.85 29.84 -22.45
C VAL A 614 3.46 30.47 -22.52
N LYS A 615 2.60 29.96 -23.40
CA LYS A 615 1.20 30.39 -23.51
C LYS A 615 0.48 30.23 -22.18
N ALA A 616 -0.33 31.22 -21.80
CA ALA A 616 -0.99 31.26 -20.49
C ALA A 616 -1.75 29.97 -20.13
N ALA A 617 -2.44 29.35 -21.09
CA ALA A 617 -3.18 28.10 -20.88
C ALA A 617 -2.25 26.92 -20.53
N ALA A 618 -1.14 26.77 -21.24
CA ALA A 618 -0.17 25.70 -21.00
C ALA A 618 0.66 25.94 -19.72
N GLY A 619 1.04 27.19 -19.45
CA GLY A 619 1.88 27.55 -18.31
C GLY A 619 1.17 27.59 -16.95
N LYS A 620 -0.17 27.51 -16.92
CA LYS A 620 -0.98 27.71 -15.70
C LYS A 620 -0.53 26.84 -14.51
N ASN A 621 -0.38 25.54 -14.73
CA ASN A 621 -0.06 24.59 -13.66
C ASN A 621 1.39 24.74 -13.18
N ALA A 622 2.32 24.91 -14.11
CA ALA A 622 3.72 25.17 -13.81
C ALA A 622 3.91 26.46 -12.99
N LEU A 623 3.18 27.54 -13.32
CA LEU A 623 3.22 28.80 -12.59
C LEU A 623 2.64 28.67 -11.18
N ALA A 624 1.52 27.96 -11.01
CA ALA A 624 0.92 27.73 -9.69
C ALA A 624 1.85 26.94 -8.77
N ALA A 625 2.46 25.86 -9.28
CA ALA A 625 3.43 25.08 -8.52
C ALA A 625 4.71 25.89 -8.20
N LEU A 626 5.14 26.77 -9.11
CA LEU A 626 6.29 27.64 -8.86
C LEU A 626 6.00 28.71 -7.80
N ASP A 627 4.78 29.22 -7.76
CA ASP A 627 4.31 30.12 -6.69
C ASP A 627 4.31 29.42 -5.33
N ALA A 628 3.90 28.14 -5.28
CA ALA A 628 4.03 27.32 -4.08
C ALA A 628 5.50 27.15 -3.66
N VAL A 629 6.39 26.80 -4.60
CA VAL A 629 7.85 26.69 -4.35
C VAL A 629 8.45 28.00 -3.82
N ILE A 630 8.04 29.16 -4.35
CA ILE A 630 8.48 30.47 -3.85
C ILE A 630 8.10 30.66 -2.38
N LYS A 631 6.86 30.31 -2.02
CA LYS A 631 6.39 30.39 -0.64
C LYS A 631 7.19 29.45 0.28
N LEU A 632 7.38 28.20 -0.15
CA LEU A 632 8.15 27.18 0.57
C LEU A 632 9.59 27.62 0.85
N VAL A 633 10.29 28.14 -0.17
CA VAL A 633 11.66 28.64 -0.02
C VAL A 633 11.72 29.86 0.91
N GLY A 634 10.72 30.73 0.86
CA GLY A 634 10.61 31.88 1.77
C GLY A 634 10.41 31.50 3.24
N GLN A 635 9.88 30.31 3.52
CA GLN A 635 9.69 29.78 4.88
C GLN A 635 10.98 29.16 5.46
N GLY A 636 11.96 28.79 4.63
CA GLY A 636 13.22 28.17 5.07
C GLY A 636 13.08 26.67 5.40
N PRO A 637 13.95 26.11 6.27
CA PRO A 637 13.93 24.67 6.56
C PRO A 637 12.75 24.27 7.48
N ASN A 638 12.16 23.10 7.21
CA ASN A 638 11.20 22.40 8.09
C ASN A 638 9.86 23.13 8.36
N LEU A 639 8.94 23.14 7.40
CA LEU A 639 7.55 23.69 7.43
C LEU A 639 6.77 23.33 8.73
N PRO A 640 5.88 24.17 9.34
CA PRO A 640 4.93 25.18 8.77
C PRO A 640 5.06 26.63 9.38
N PRO A 641 4.30 27.71 8.95
CA PRO A 641 2.86 27.68 8.61
C PRO A 641 2.31 28.49 7.41
N ALA A 642 1.06 28.08 7.10
CA ALA A 642 0.11 28.44 6.05
C ALA A 642 0.47 28.00 4.64
#